data_AF-A0A4Y9FQE9-F1
#
_entry.id   AF-A0A4Y9FQE9-F1
#
_cell.length_a   1.000
_cell.length_b   1.000
_cell.length_c   1.000
_cell.angle_alpha   90.00
_cell.angle_beta   90.00
_cell.angle_gamma   90.00
#
_symmetry.space_group_name_H-M   'P 1'
#
loop_
_entity.id
_entity.type
_entity.pdbx_description
1 polymer ?
#
loop_
_entity_poly.entity_id
_entity_poly.type
_entity_poly.pdbx_seq_one_letter_code
_entity_poly.pdbx_strand_id
1 'polypeptide(L)'
;MIILYAGVQADEAGRASPRLPETSENDLLIRLKGLLQSLQPSRMVGALASGSDILFARAALSEGIPLRIVLPFAKEDFRRTSVEPRGERWLTHFDRVVSNTAVDLVEGDRPVEETAEAFNEHNLTMLDDARALVEGTDERVWVITIRPAPDPGVPTVTDNLVLQAEERGHFSLDLAPIHDQVSAFIVMPYGVKKDVRTGKKVDCDPAFHKIYRPLLEDADISWNRADLETDSGIIHSGMLAALANSDLALVDLTTTNFNVAYELGVRHIFADRATVLINPHIEGHARHAPPFDINMIRIHSFTRGQAVSDTQAEEAIRALRPVVERVTSEVEVDSPAHSWFDLATVKRPYSQLSEVTDALTAENEARNRVSVAVKSSDADEMNAAARWVGSTADVHEPLRRSLRIELAIGLHAEEAYEDARALLEVAQPNLDDPLHRIWLQESVMVYRRLGEDAQDPIVRQDLWRTARQYLEDAESAGYADSETYGSWGGLIKRELENRLDSGDPAVAANLFREMAEKYRAGFESDPSYYTGVNLLMALRLSGRERDDPFREEFNEVLTVSRFLNRLAIADEPTNYWALATRAELTLHECLENSDPVDEAAEQYAEAARHGNADQVRSTKYQLGFLARYGDPQDVIERLRAVIEQAR
;
A
#
# COMPACT_ATOMS: atom_id res chain seq x y z
N MET A 1 -18.61 -9.26 -10.89
CA MET A 1 -19.24 -10.49 -10.37
C MET A 1 -20.49 -10.18 -9.58
N ILE A 2 -21.44 -11.13 -9.60
CA ILE A 2 -22.55 -11.24 -8.64
C ILE A 2 -22.23 -12.36 -7.65
N ILE A 3 -22.52 -12.14 -6.37
CA ILE A 3 -22.35 -13.17 -5.33
C ILE A 3 -23.71 -13.70 -4.90
N LEU A 4 -23.96 -14.99 -5.10
CA LEU A 4 -25.04 -15.71 -4.44
C LEU A 4 -24.52 -16.18 -3.08
N TYR A 5 -25.19 -15.80 -2.01
CA TYR A 5 -24.81 -16.17 -0.66
C TYR A 5 -25.84 -17.08 0.01
N ALA A 6 -25.36 -17.95 0.89
CA ALA A 6 -26.19 -18.77 1.77
C ALA A 6 -25.38 -19.21 2.98
N GLY A 7 -26.04 -19.72 4.02
CA GLY A 7 -25.30 -20.40 5.07
C GLY A 7 -26.16 -21.04 6.13
N VAL A 8 -25.52 -21.45 7.21
CA VAL A 8 -26.21 -22.05 8.34
C VAL A 8 -27.13 -21.03 9.01
N GLN A 9 -28.34 -21.51 9.35
CA GLN A 9 -29.23 -20.75 10.21
C GLN A 9 -28.64 -20.58 11.61
N ALA A 10 -29.00 -19.48 12.29
CA ALA A 10 -28.67 -19.29 13.69
C ALA A 10 -29.09 -20.50 14.54
N ASP A 11 -28.24 -20.88 15.49
CA ASP A 11 -28.49 -22.07 16.29
C ASP A 11 -29.65 -21.90 17.27
N GLU A 12 -30.26 -23.03 17.66
CA GLU A 12 -31.22 -23.05 18.77
C GLU A 12 -30.53 -22.80 20.10
N ALA A 13 -31.25 -22.15 21.01
CA ALA A 13 -30.78 -21.96 22.37
C ALA A 13 -30.41 -23.30 23.01
N GLY A 14 -29.15 -23.45 23.42
CA GLY A 14 -28.64 -24.65 24.09
C GLY A 14 -28.18 -25.80 23.17
N ARG A 15 -27.99 -25.57 21.85
CA ARG A 15 -27.35 -26.55 20.97
C ARG A 15 -25.96 -26.94 21.52
N ALA A 16 -25.73 -28.24 21.69
CA ALA A 16 -24.49 -28.76 22.30
C ALA A 16 -23.22 -28.43 21.51
N SER A 17 -23.31 -28.41 20.18
CA SER A 17 -22.23 -28.02 19.27
C SER A 17 -22.75 -26.95 18.32
N PRO A 18 -22.50 -25.65 18.62
CA PRO A 18 -22.91 -24.54 17.77
C PRO A 18 -22.26 -24.64 16.38
N ARG A 19 -23.06 -24.38 15.34
CA ARG A 19 -22.58 -24.22 13.96
C ARG A 19 -22.30 -22.77 13.62
N LEU A 20 -22.98 -21.83 14.29
CA LEU A 20 -22.73 -20.39 14.20
C LEU A 20 -22.81 -19.81 15.62
N PRO A 21 -21.72 -19.87 16.40
CA PRO A 21 -21.72 -19.32 17.74
C PRO A 21 -21.91 -17.81 17.71
N GLU A 22 -22.78 -17.29 18.59
CA GLU A 22 -23.04 -15.85 18.70
C GLU A 22 -21.77 -15.02 18.96
N THR A 23 -20.78 -15.59 19.65
CA THR A 23 -19.48 -14.95 19.91
C THR A 23 -18.63 -14.72 18.65
N SER A 24 -18.87 -15.47 17.57
CA SER A 24 -18.12 -15.37 16.30
C SER A 24 -18.71 -14.33 15.33
N GLU A 25 -19.95 -13.89 15.55
CA GLU A 25 -20.68 -13.09 14.56
C GLU A 25 -20.02 -11.73 14.23
N ASN A 26 -19.41 -11.09 15.22
CA ASN A 26 -18.75 -9.79 15.02
C ASN A 26 -17.48 -9.95 14.17
N ASP A 27 -16.66 -10.96 14.47
CA ASP A 27 -15.47 -11.28 13.70
C ASP A 27 -15.84 -11.66 12.27
N LEU A 28 -16.83 -12.54 12.11
CA LEU A 28 -17.35 -12.94 10.81
C LEU A 28 -17.88 -11.74 10.01
N LEU A 29 -18.55 -10.78 10.65
CA LEU A 29 -19.00 -9.56 9.98
C LEU A 29 -17.82 -8.70 9.50
N ILE A 30 -16.73 -8.61 10.26
CA ILE A 30 -15.50 -7.89 9.84
C ILE A 30 -14.87 -8.60 8.63
N ARG A 31 -14.72 -9.92 8.71
CA ARG A 31 -14.18 -10.76 7.62
C ARG A 31 -15.00 -10.61 6.34
N LEU A 32 -16.32 -10.71 6.45
CA LEU A 32 -17.26 -10.52 5.34
C LEU A 32 -17.09 -9.15 4.70
N LYS A 33 -17.10 -8.07 5.49
CA LYS A 33 -16.94 -6.71 4.95
C LYS A 33 -15.63 -6.58 4.18
N GLY A 34 -14.53 -7.03 4.75
CA GLY A 34 -13.26 -6.96 4.06
C GLY A 34 -13.26 -7.82 2.79
N LEU A 35 -13.83 -9.02 2.81
CA LEU A 35 -13.91 -9.88 1.62
C LEU A 35 -14.72 -9.19 0.52
N LEU A 36 -15.84 -8.55 0.87
CA LEU A 36 -16.66 -7.78 -0.05
C LEU A 36 -15.95 -6.52 -0.57
N GLN A 37 -15.15 -5.84 0.26
CA GLN A 37 -14.28 -4.74 -0.18
C GLN A 37 -13.21 -5.21 -1.18
N SER A 38 -12.67 -6.42 -0.98
CA SER A 38 -11.70 -7.02 -1.91
C SER A 38 -12.34 -7.48 -3.22
N LEU A 39 -13.52 -8.11 -3.17
CA LEU A 39 -14.19 -8.68 -4.34
C LEU A 39 -15.00 -7.65 -5.15
N GLN A 40 -15.52 -6.62 -4.48
CA GLN A 40 -16.37 -5.57 -5.05
C GLN A 40 -17.49 -6.11 -5.94
N PRO A 41 -18.38 -6.98 -5.43
CA PRO A 41 -19.49 -7.50 -6.23
C PRO A 41 -20.45 -6.37 -6.62
N SER A 42 -21.02 -6.46 -7.82
CA SER A 42 -22.02 -5.51 -8.31
C SER A 42 -23.37 -5.65 -7.60
N ARG A 43 -23.65 -6.87 -7.10
CA ARG A 43 -24.88 -7.24 -6.38
C ARG A 43 -24.67 -8.54 -5.60
N MET A 44 -25.45 -8.73 -4.53
CA MET A 44 -25.55 -10.02 -3.85
C MET A 44 -26.99 -10.58 -3.88
N VAL A 45 -27.11 -11.91 -3.96
CA VAL A 45 -28.38 -12.65 -4.07
C VAL A 45 -28.50 -13.69 -2.96
N GLY A 46 -29.64 -13.77 -2.26
CA GLY A 46 -29.87 -14.79 -1.23
C GLY A 46 -31.28 -14.79 -0.63
N ALA A 47 -31.56 -15.69 0.31
CA ALA A 47 -32.91 -15.90 0.88
C ALA A 47 -33.17 -15.15 2.21
N LEU A 48 -32.13 -14.62 2.87
CA LEU A 48 -32.24 -13.85 4.13
C LEU A 48 -32.77 -14.66 5.33
N ALA A 49 -32.41 -15.94 5.45
CA ALA A 49 -32.71 -16.71 6.67
C ALA A 49 -31.95 -16.14 7.91
N SER A 50 -32.45 -16.40 9.12
CA SER A 50 -31.71 -16.03 10.36
C SER A 50 -30.29 -16.59 10.38
N GLY A 51 -29.30 -15.90 10.96
CA GLY A 51 -27.92 -16.36 10.98
C GLY A 51 -27.10 -15.82 9.80
N SER A 52 -26.43 -16.71 9.09
CA SER A 52 -25.44 -16.38 8.06
C SER A 52 -25.95 -15.44 6.97
N ASP A 53 -27.15 -15.70 6.43
CA ASP A 53 -27.71 -14.88 5.34
C ASP A 53 -27.93 -13.43 5.77
N ILE A 54 -28.41 -13.21 7.01
CA ILE A 54 -28.56 -11.86 7.57
C ILE A 54 -27.18 -11.22 7.81
N LEU A 55 -26.15 -11.98 8.19
CA LEU A 55 -24.78 -11.45 8.32
C LEU A 55 -24.21 -10.99 6.98
N PHE A 56 -24.37 -11.78 5.91
CA PHE A 56 -24.04 -11.38 4.54
C PHE A 56 -24.77 -10.10 4.14
N ALA A 57 -26.10 -10.06 4.30
CA ALA A 57 -26.90 -8.90 3.96
C ALA A 57 -26.47 -7.63 4.70
N ARG A 58 -26.15 -7.76 6.00
CA ARG A 58 -25.65 -6.64 6.82
C ARG A 58 -24.28 -6.14 6.35
N ALA A 59 -23.36 -7.04 6.00
CA ALA A 59 -22.06 -6.66 5.46
C ALA A 59 -22.21 -5.95 4.11
N ALA A 60 -23.01 -6.51 3.20
CA ALA A 60 -23.26 -5.92 1.89
C ALA A 60 -23.80 -4.49 1.98
N LEU A 61 -24.84 -4.29 2.80
CA LEU A 61 -25.46 -2.96 2.96
C LEU A 61 -24.53 -1.95 3.63
N SER A 62 -23.61 -2.37 4.51
CA SER A 62 -22.63 -1.44 5.07
C SER A 62 -21.57 -0.99 4.06
N GLU A 63 -21.26 -1.85 3.08
CA GLU A 63 -20.35 -1.54 1.97
C GLU A 63 -21.08 -0.93 0.76
N GLY A 64 -22.39 -0.64 0.87
CA GLY A 64 -23.18 -0.03 -0.21
C GLY A 64 -23.49 -0.96 -1.39
N ILE A 65 -23.36 -2.29 -1.20
CA ILE A 65 -23.62 -3.29 -2.23
C ILE A 65 -25.12 -3.60 -2.27
N PRO A 66 -25.79 -3.47 -3.43
CA PRO A 66 -27.21 -3.80 -3.58
C PRO A 66 -27.50 -5.28 -3.30
N LEU A 67 -28.66 -5.55 -2.69
CA LEU A 67 -29.14 -6.91 -2.42
C LEU A 67 -30.34 -7.25 -3.28
N ARG A 68 -30.42 -8.49 -3.74
CA ARG A 68 -31.62 -9.10 -4.28
C ARG A 68 -32.00 -10.29 -3.42
N ILE A 69 -33.15 -10.18 -2.76
CA ILE A 69 -33.63 -11.20 -1.84
C ILE A 69 -34.69 -12.01 -2.56
N VAL A 70 -34.44 -13.30 -2.76
CA VAL A 70 -35.37 -14.20 -3.42
C VAL A 70 -35.91 -15.15 -2.35
N LEU A 71 -37.19 -15.03 -2.03
CA LEU A 71 -37.84 -15.86 -1.01
C LEU A 71 -38.55 -17.06 -1.65
N PRO A 72 -38.59 -18.23 -0.97
CA PRO A 72 -39.28 -19.41 -1.49
C PRO A 72 -40.81 -19.24 -1.54
N PHE A 73 -41.35 -18.39 -0.68
CA PHE A 73 -42.77 -18.08 -0.52
C PHE A 73 -42.95 -16.67 0.05
N ALA A 74 -44.19 -16.29 0.39
CA ALA A 74 -44.54 -14.95 0.86
C ALA A 74 -43.68 -14.48 2.05
N LYS A 75 -43.33 -13.20 2.06
CA LYS A 75 -42.40 -12.59 3.03
C LYS A 75 -42.84 -12.77 4.48
N GLU A 76 -44.13 -12.60 4.76
CA GLU A 76 -44.66 -12.76 6.14
C GLU A 76 -44.57 -14.21 6.63
N ASP A 77 -44.77 -15.18 5.73
CA ASP A 77 -44.62 -16.59 6.06
C ASP A 77 -43.14 -16.94 6.27
N PHE A 78 -42.25 -16.45 5.41
CA PHE A 78 -40.80 -16.69 5.54
C PHE A 78 -40.24 -16.09 6.83
N ARG A 79 -40.67 -14.87 7.17
CA ARG A 79 -40.34 -14.22 8.45
C ARG A 79 -40.75 -15.09 9.65
N ARG A 80 -41.94 -15.70 9.60
CA ARG A 80 -42.48 -16.56 10.67
C ARG A 80 -41.76 -17.92 10.79
N THR A 81 -41.39 -18.55 9.68
CA THR A 81 -40.80 -19.90 9.68
C THR A 81 -39.28 -19.89 9.79
N SER A 82 -38.61 -18.98 9.09
CA SER A 82 -37.15 -19.02 8.87
C SER A 82 -36.36 -17.96 9.64
N VAL A 83 -37.04 -17.10 10.41
CA VAL A 83 -36.41 -16.02 11.18
C VAL A 83 -36.90 -15.96 12.62
N GLU A 84 -38.21 -15.83 12.83
CA GLU A 84 -38.85 -15.71 14.16
C GLU A 84 -38.41 -16.78 15.17
N PRO A 85 -38.29 -18.08 14.82
CA PRO A 85 -37.92 -19.11 15.78
C PRO A 85 -36.52 -18.94 16.39
N ARG A 86 -35.66 -18.11 15.78
CA ARG A 86 -34.30 -17.83 16.29
C ARG A 86 -34.24 -16.59 17.20
N GLY A 87 -35.37 -15.91 17.42
CA GLY A 87 -35.50 -14.84 18.41
C GLY A 87 -35.57 -13.42 17.82
N GLU A 88 -35.93 -12.48 18.70
CA GLU A 88 -36.26 -11.08 18.36
C GLU A 88 -35.11 -10.31 17.69
N ARG A 89 -33.85 -10.65 18.02
CA ARG A 89 -32.66 -10.05 17.41
C ARG A 89 -32.63 -10.27 15.89
N TRP A 90 -32.90 -11.49 15.43
CA TRP A 90 -32.90 -11.82 14.00
C TRP A 90 -34.09 -11.22 13.27
N LEU A 91 -35.27 -11.16 13.91
CA LEU A 91 -36.43 -10.45 13.38
C LEU A 91 -36.15 -8.98 13.13
N THR A 92 -35.54 -8.30 14.12
CA THR A 92 -35.18 -6.88 14.00
C THR A 92 -34.23 -6.64 12.83
N HIS A 93 -33.25 -7.52 12.63
CA HIS A 93 -32.32 -7.41 11.51
C HIS A 93 -33.01 -7.69 10.16
N PHE A 94 -33.85 -8.73 10.09
CA PHE A 94 -34.62 -9.04 8.88
C PHE A 94 -35.48 -7.85 8.46
N ASP A 95 -36.29 -7.31 9.38
CA ASP A 95 -37.19 -6.19 9.12
C ASP A 95 -36.42 -4.93 8.66
N ARG A 96 -35.23 -4.70 9.22
CA ARG A 96 -34.34 -3.60 8.81
C ARG A 96 -33.75 -3.81 7.41
N VAL A 97 -33.40 -5.04 7.05
CA VAL A 97 -32.85 -5.34 5.71
C VAL A 97 -33.95 -5.16 4.66
N VAL A 98 -35.12 -5.81 4.83
CA VAL A 98 -36.19 -5.75 3.81
C VAL A 98 -36.81 -4.37 3.62
N SER A 99 -36.66 -3.47 4.60
CA SER A 99 -37.11 -2.07 4.50
C SER A 99 -36.09 -1.12 3.85
N ASN A 100 -34.88 -1.61 3.54
CA ASN A 100 -33.84 -0.79 2.92
C ASN A 100 -34.10 -0.63 1.41
N THR A 101 -33.97 0.59 0.90
CA THR A 101 -34.22 0.92 -0.51
C THR A 101 -33.24 0.29 -1.50
N ALA A 102 -32.06 -0.15 -1.05
CA ALA A 102 -31.08 -0.86 -1.85
C ALA A 102 -31.37 -2.38 -1.98
N VAL A 103 -32.52 -2.83 -1.43
CA VAL A 103 -32.95 -4.22 -1.44
C VAL A 103 -34.09 -4.42 -2.43
N ASP A 104 -33.88 -5.36 -3.35
CA ASP A 104 -34.86 -5.82 -4.33
C ASP A 104 -35.44 -7.15 -3.85
N LEU A 105 -36.66 -7.11 -3.29
CA LEU A 105 -37.33 -8.26 -2.70
C LEU A 105 -38.25 -8.96 -3.72
N VAL A 106 -37.99 -10.24 -3.95
CA VAL A 106 -38.78 -11.13 -4.81
C VAL A 106 -39.43 -12.19 -3.94
N GLU A 107 -40.76 -12.14 -3.81
CA GLU A 107 -41.54 -13.13 -3.06
C GLU A 107 -41.93 -14.31 -3.96
N GLY A 108 -41.74 -15.54 -3.45
CA GLY A 108 -42.21 -16.74 -4.13
C GLY A 108 -43.71 -16.95 -3.99
N ASP A 109 -44.30 -17.67 -4.94
CA ASP A 109 -45.74 -17.99 -5.00
C ASP A 109 -46.07 -19.44 -4.54
N ARG A 110 -45.05 -20.18 -4.09
CA ARG A 110 -45.18 -21.57 -3.63
C ARG A 110 -45.86 -21.64 -2.25
N PRO A 111 -46.57 -22.75 -1.95
CA PRO A 111 -47.06 -22.99 -0.59
C PRO A 111 -45.88 -23.14 0.40
N VAL A 112 -46.15 -22.84 1.67
CA VAL A 112 -45.17 -23.02 2.74
C VAL A 112 -44.90 -24.51 2.95
N GLU A 113 -43.70 -24.95 2.59
CA GLU A 113 -43.21 -26.31 2.81
C GLU A 113 -41.81 -26.26 3.42
N GLU A 114 -41.69 -26.62 4.70
CA GLU A 114 -40.44 -26.58 5.47
C GLU A 114 -39.67 -27.91 5.34
N THR A 115 -39.48 -28.39 4.11
CA THR A 115 -38.76 -29.63 3.79
C THR A 115 -37.42 -29.33 3.11
N ALA A 116 -36.45 -30.24 3.25
CA ALA A 116 -35.17 -30.09 2.58
C ALA A 116 -35.34 -30.05 1.05
N GLU A 117 -36.27 -30.84 0.51
CA GLU A 117 -36.61 -30.87 -0.90
C GLU A 117 -37.12 -29.52 -1.40
N ALA A 118 -38.05 -28.88 -0.68
CA ALA A 118 -38.59 -27.58 -1.05
C ALA A 118 -37.50 -26.49 -1.04
N PHE A 119 -36.62 -26.48 -0.03
CA PHE A 119 -35.50 -25.54 0.01
C PHE A 119 -34.44 -25.83 -1.07
N ASN A 120 -34.19 -27.09 -1.41
CA ASN A 120 -33.29 -27.46 -2.51
C ASN A 120 -33.85 -26.98 -3.87
N GLU A 121 -35.15 -27.10 -4.11
CA GLU A 121 -35.76 -26.52 -5.31
C GLU A 121 -35.69 -24.99 -5.33
N HIS A 122 -35.79 -24.36 -4.17
CA HIS A 122 -35.60 -22.91 -4.05
C HIS A 122 -34.15 -22.48 -4.33
N ASN A 123 -33.16 -23.25 -3.88
CA ASN A 123 -31.75 -23.02 -4.24
C ASN A 123 -31.54 -22.99 -5.76
N LEU A 124 -32.21 -23.88 -6.50
CA LEU A 124 -32.19 -23.85 -7.97
C LEU A 124 -32.78 -22.56 -8.54
N THR A 125 -33.88 -22.09 -7.94
CA THR A 125 -34.52 -20.82 -8.34
C THR A 125 -33.57 -19.64 -8.10
N MET A 126 -32.84 -19.61 -6.99
CA MET A 126 -31.84 -18.58 -6.72
C MET A 126 -30.66 -18.62 -7.69
N LEU A 127 -30.18 -19.83 -8.03
CA LEU A 127 -29.11 -20.01 -9.02
C LEU A 127 -29.54 -19.53 -10.41
N ASP A 128 -30.75 -19.87 -10.84
CA ASP A 128 -31.30 -19.44 -12.12
C ASP A 128 -31.51 -17.92 -12.16
N ASP A 129 -31.97 -17.31 -11.06
CA ASP A 129 -32.12 -15.85 -10.91
C ASP A 129 -30.76 -15.14 -10.99
N ALA A 130 -29.76 -15.59 -10.22
CA ALA A 130 -28.41 -15.03 -10.25
C ALA A 130 -27.77 -15.16 -11.64
N ARG A 131 -28.00 -16.28 -12.33
CA ARG A 131 -27.52 -16.50 -13.70
C ARG A 131 -28.20 -15.56 -14.69
N ALA A 132 -29.51 -15.33 -14.57
CA ALA A 132 -30.23 -14.40 -15.44
C ALA A 132 -29.70 -12.96 -15.31
N LEU A 133 -29.27 -12.56 -14.12
CA LEU A 133 -28.70 -11.22 -13.88
C LEU A 133 -27.36 -10.99 -14.59
N VAL A 134 -26.56 -12.04 -14.83
CA VAL A 134 -25.28 -11.92 -15.55
C VAL A 134 -25.39 -12.21 -17.05
N GLU A 135 -26.55 -12.63 -17.54
CA GLU A 135 -26.74 -12.99 -18.94
C GLU A 135 -26.49 -11.78 -19.86
N GLY A 136 -25.59 -11.93 -20.83
CA GLY A 136 -25.19 -10.85 -21.73
C GLY A 136 -24.17 -9.85 -21.15
N THR A 137 -23.61 -10.14 -19.97
CA THR A 137 -22.52 -9.39 -19.34
C THR A 137 -21.24 -10.23 -19.26
N ASP A 138 -20.11 -9.60 -18.93
CA ASP A 138 -18.85 -10.29 -18.61
C ASP A 138 -18.77 -10.73 -17.13
N GLU A 139 -19.82 -10.50 -16.34
CA GLU A 139 -19.84 -10.85 -14.93
C GLU A 139 -20.01 -12.35 -14.70
N ARG A 140 -19.41 -12.83 -13.62
CA ARG A 140 -19.53 -14.21 -13.15
C ARG A 140 -20.43 -14.29 -11.93
N VAL A 141 -21.07 -15.45 -11.73
CA VAL A 141 -21.76 -15.78 -10.48
C VAL A 141 -20.83 -16.59 -9.61
N TRP A 142 -20.53 -16.08 -8.42
CA TRP A 142 -19.82 -16.78 -7.36
C TRP A 142 -20.81 -17.16 -6.27
N VAL A 143 -20.69 -18.37 -5.74
CA VAL A 143 -21.48 -18.85 -4.62
C VAL A 143 -20.60 -18.84 -3.38
N ILE A 144 -20.90 -17.98 -2.42
CA ILE A 144 -20.13 -17.90 -1.17
C ILE A 144 -21.01 -18.37 -0.02
N THR A 145 -20.60 -19.40 0.69
CA THR A 145 -21.37 -19.91 1.82
C THR A 145 -20.70 -19.71 3.17
N ILE A 146 -21.49 -19.65 4.24
CA ILE A 146 -20.98 -19.79 5.61
C ILE A 146 -21.49 -21.12 6.16
N ARG A 147 -20.59 -22.08 6.34
CA ARG A 147 -20.92 -23.40 6.87
C ARG A 147 -19.69 -24.09 7.49
N PRO A 148 -19.89 -24.95 8.51
CA PRO A 148 -18.86 -25.89 8.92
C PRO A 148 -18.44 -26.80 7.76
N ALA A 149 -17.29 -27.47 7.89
CA ALA A 149 -16.85 -28.47 6.92
C ALA A 149 -17.98 -29.49 6.62
N PRO A 150 -18.28 -29.76 5.34
CA PRO A 150 -19.38 -30.63 4.97
C PRO A 150 -19.15 -32.07 5.43
N ASP A 151 -20.20 -32.69 5.98
CA ASP A 151 -20.22 -34.13 6.29
C ASP A 151 -20.93 -34.89 5.15
N PRO A 152 -20.22 -35.67 4.31
CA PRO A 152 -20.83 -36.42 3.23
C PRO A 152 -21.90 -37.42 3.68
N GLY A 153 -21.90 -37.83 4.95
CA GLY A 153 -22.89 -38.73 5.53
C GLY A 153 -24.23 -38.05 5.83
N VAL A 154 -24.26 -36.72 5.97
CA VAL A 154 -25.45 -35.94 6.35
C VAL A 154 -25.46 -34.59 5.58
N PRO A 155 -25.73 -34.62 4.26
CA PRO A 155 -25.72 -33.39 3.46
C PRO A 155 -26.84 -32.43 3.89
N THR A 156 -26.48 -31.16 3.99
CA THR A 156 -27.39 -30.06 4.31
C THR A 156 -27.96 -29.43 3.04
N VAL A 157 -28.98 -28.58 3.21
CA VAL A 157 -29.54 -27.75 2.13
C VAL A 157 -28.46 -26.82 1.53
N THR A 158 -27.54 -26.31 2.36
CA THR A 158 -26.42 -25.48 1.88
C THR A 158 -25.41 -26.31 1.07
N ASP A 159 -25.16 -27.57 1.47
CA ASP A 159 -24.28 -28.47 0.71
C ASP A 159 -24.89 -28.78 -0.67
N ASN A 160 -26.23 -28.94 -0.73
CA ASN A 160 -26.94 -29.10 -1.98
C ASN A 160 -26.79 -27.88 -2.89
N LEU A 161 -26.91 -26.65 -2.35
CA LEU A 161 -26.70 -25.42 -3.13
C LEU A 161 -25.31 -25.38 -3.77
N VAL A 162 -24.26 -25.67 -3.00
CA VAL A 162 -22.88 -25.67 -3.51
C VAL A 162 -22.70 -26.72 -4.61
N LEU A 163 -23.17 -27.95 -4.37
CA LEU A 163 -23.12 -29.01 -5.38
C LEU A 163 -23.84 -28.60 -6.67
N GLN A 164 -25.06 -28.06 -6.55
CA GLN A 164 -25.85 -27.62 -7.69
C GLN A 164 -25.23 -26.43 -8.43
N ALA A 165 -24.54 -25.54 -7.72
CA ALA A 165 -23.81 -24.43 -8.31
C ALA A 165 -22.61 -24.92 -9.13
N GLU A 166 -21.82 -25.83 -8.56
CA GLU A 166 -20.64 -26.41 -9.22
C GLU A 166 -21.03 -27.24 -10.46
N GLU A 167 -22.09 -28.04 -10.39
CA GLU A 167 -22.64 -28.78 -11.54
C GLU A 167 -23.08 -27.86 -12.69
N ARG A 168 -23.44 -26.61 -12.38
CA ARG A 168 -23.80 -25.55 -13.34
C ARG A 168 -22.60 -24.71 -13.79
N GLY A 169 -21.40 -25.01 -13.31
CA GLY A 169 -20.17 -24.29 -13.66
C GLY A 169 -19.97 -22.96 -12.94
N HIS A 170 -20.70 -22.73 -11.84
CA HIS A 170 -20.45 -21.60 -10.96
C HIS A 170 -19.26 -21.89 -10.04
N PHE A 171 -18.55 -20.84 -9.63
CA PHE A 171 -17.44 -20.94 -8.70
C PHE A 171 -17.96 -20.82 -7.27
N SER A 172 -17.46 -21.65 -6.36
CA SER A 172 -17.89 -21.73 -4.98
C SER A 172 -16.75 -21.36 -4.03
N LEU A 173 -17.09 -20.65 -2.94
CA LEU A 173 -16.23 -20.45 -1.79
C LEU A 173 -16.97 -20.76 -0.49
N ASP A 174 -16.27 -21.30 0.50
CA ASP A 174 -16.81 -21.64 1.82
C ASP A 174 -16.10 -20.89 2.94
N LEU A 175 -16.83 -20.10 3.72
CA LEU A 175 -16.32 -19.44 4.91
C LEU A 175 -16.67 -20.28 6.14
N ALA A 176 -15.65 -20.63 6.93
CA ALA A 176 -15.91 -21.21 8.23
C ALA A 176 -16.53 -20.16 9.18
N PRO A 177 -17.58 -20.52 9.94
CA PRO A 177 -18.21 -19.65 10.93
C PRO A 177 -17.25 -19.19 12.04
N ILE A 178 -16.22 -19.98 12.32
CA ILE A 178 -15.16 -19.75 13.29
C ILE A 178 -13.85 -20.07 12.57
N HIS A 179 -12.82 -19.24 12.72
CA HIS A 179 -11.48 -19.59 12.24
C HIS A 179 -10.83 -20.66 13.13
N ASP A 180 -10.28 -21.70 12.51
CA ASP A 180 -9.31 -22.61 13.13
C ASP A 180 -7.88 -22.01 13.16
N GLN A 181 -6.99 -22.64 13.94
CA GLN A 181 -5.70 -22.12 14.43
C GLN A 181 -4.61 -21.85 13.36
N VAL A 182 -4.89 -22.04 12.07
CA VAL A 182 -3.87 -21.94 11.01
C VAL A 182 -3.73 -20.49 10.55
N SER A 183 -2.50 -20.02 10.52
CA SER A 183 -2.13 -18.66 10.14
C SER A 183 -1.23 -18.63 8.91
N ALA A 184 -1.48 -17.68 8.01
CA ALA A 184 -0.67 -17.42 6.83
C ALA A 184 -0.02 -16.03 6.89
N PHE A 185 1.25 -15.96 6.47
CA PHE A 185 1.91 -14.71 6.15
C PHE A 185 2.06 -14.56 4.63
N ILE A 186 1.54 -13.47 4.08
CA ILE A 186 1.59 -13.16 2.66
C ILE A 186 2.77 -12.24 2.39
N VAL A 187 3.75 -12.78 1.68
CA VAL A 187 4.96 -12.10 1.22
C VAL A 187 4.76 -11.73 -0.25
N MET A 188 4.58 -10.45 -0.55
CA MET A 188 4.35 -10.01 -1.93
C MET A 188 4.77 -8.55 -2.17
N PRO A 189 5.10 -8.17 -3.41
CA PRO A 189 5.10 -6.75 -3.77
C PRO A 189 3.70 -6.15 -3.59
N TYR A 190 3.62 -4.92 -3.09
CA TYR A 190 2.37 -4.18 -2.90
C TYR A 190 2.33 -2.90 -3.75
N GLY A 191 1.13 -2.52 -4.17
CA GLY A 191 0.88 -1.41 -5.08
C GLY A 191 1.51 -1.61 -6.46
N VAL A 192 1.74 -0.49 -7.15
CA VAL A 192 2.34 -0.49 -8.48
C VAL A 192 3.86 -0.60 -8.36
N LYS A 193 4.43 -1.74 -8.76
CA LYS A 193 5.88 -1.96 -8.78
C LYS A 193 6.42 -2.04 -10.20
N LYS A 194 7.63 -1.54 -10.41
CA LYS A 194 8.36 -1.70 -11.67
C LYS A 194 9.08 -3.04 -11.66
N ASP A 195 8.73 -3.94 -12.58
CA ASP A 195 9.46 -5.20 -12.74
C ASP A 195 10.87 -4.89 -13.25
N VAL A 196 11.89 -5.20 -12.45
CA VAL A 196 13.30 -4.88 -12.73
C VAL A 196 13.79 -5.50 -14.04
N ARG A 197 13.20 -6.63 -14.47
CA ARG A 197 13.61 -7.37 -15.67
C ARG A 197 13.02 -6.77 -16.94
N THR A 198 11.75 -6.34 -16.88
CA THR A 198 11.03 -5.84 -18.06
C THR A 198 10.96 -4.32 -18.13
N GLY A 199 11.24 -3.63 -17.02
CA GLY A 199 11.05 -2.20 -16.85
C GLY A 199 9.58 -1.76 -16.82
N LYS A 200 8.63 -2.68 -16.95
CA LYS A 200 7.19 -2.39 -16.98
C LYS A 200 6.60 -2.36 -15.57
N LYS A 201 5.60 -1.51 -15.36
CA LYS A 201 4.81 -1.45 -14.15
C LYS A 201 3.83 -2.62 -14.06
N VAL A 202 3.64 -3.14 -12.85
CA VAL A 202 2.68 -4.18 -12.51
C VAL A 202 1.97 -3.75 -11.23
N ASP A 203 0.64 -3.61 -11.30
CA ASP A 203 -0.18 -3.44 -10.11
C ASP A 203 -0.35 -4.79 -9.41
N CYS A 204 0.19 -4.93 -8.20
CA CYS A 204 0.26 -6.19 -7.48
C CYS A 204 -0.96 -6.45 -6.57
N ASP A 205 -1.70 -5.39 -6.21
CA ASP A 205 -2.82 -5.47 -5.27
C ASP A 205 -4.00 -6.32 -5.78
N PRO A 206 -4.36 -6.31 -7.08
CA PRO A 206 -5.43 -7.16 -7.60
C PRO A 206 -5.26 -8.65 -7.34
N ALA A 207 -4.02 -9.17 -7.30
CA ALA A 207 -3.76 -10.57 -6.98
C ALA A 207 -4.11 -10.89 -5.53
N PHE A 208 -3.76 -10.01 -4.59
CA PHE A 208 -4.15 -10.16 -3.20
C PHE A 208 -5.67 -10.15 -3.03
N HIS A 209 -6.34 -9.12 -3.57
CA HIS A 209 -7.77 -8.90 -3.34
C HIS A 209 -8.64 -9.98 -3.98
N LYS A 210 -8.36 -10.39 -5.22
CA LYS A 210 -9.21 -11.34 -5.95
C LYS A 210 -8.77 -12.79 -5.87
N ILE A 211 -7.53 -13.09 -5.44
CA ILE A 211 -6.99 -14.45 -5.47
C ILE A 211 -6.55 -14.90 -4.09
N TYR A 212 -5.55 -14.26 -3.48
CA TYR A 212 -4.93 -14.78 -2.27
C TYR A 212 -5.82 -14.68 -1.04
N ARG A 213 -6.49 -13.55 -0.84
CA ARG A 213 -7.44 -13.43 0.28
C ARG A 213 -8.61 -14.41 0.13
N PRO A 214 -9.36 -14.46 -1.00
CA PRO A 214 -10.45 -15.42 -1.15
C PRO A 214 -10.01 -16.88 -1.00
N LEU A 215 -8.82 -17.22 -1.50
CA LEU A 215 -8.22 -18.55 -1.34
C LEU A 215 -8.01 -18.92 0.14
N LEU A 216 -7.44 -18.01 0.93
CA LEU A 216 -7.15 -18.26 2.35
C LEU A 216 -8.41 -18.26 3.21
N GLU A 217 -9.35 -17.36 2.95
CA GLU A 217 -10.66 -17.34 3.62
C GLU A 217 -11.44 -18.63 3.38
N ASP A 218 -11.34 -19.19 2.18
CA ASP A 218 -11.97 -20.46 1.82
C ASP A 218 -11.31 -21.68 2.45
N ALA A 219 -9.98 -21.64 2.57
CA ALA A 219 -9.22 -22.68 3.26
C ALA A 219 -9.33 -22.59 4.80
N ASP A 220 -10.12 -21.65 5.33
CA ASP A 220 -10.21 -21.32 6.75
C ASP A 220 -8.86 -20.94 7.40
N ILE A 221 -8.04 -20.19 6.66
CA ILE A 221 -6.71 -19.75 7.11
C ILE A 221 -6.76 -18.25 7.41
N SER A 222 -6.49 -17.91 8.68
CA SER A 222 -6.26 -16.53 9.08
C SER A 222 -5.01 -15.98 8.40
N TRP A 223 -4.98 -14.71 8.01
CA TRP A 223 -3.88 -14.19 7.19
C TRP A 223 -3.44 -12.79 7.61
N ASN A 224 -2.14 -12.53 7.45
CA ASN A 224 -1.51 -11.21 7.56
C ASN A 224 -0.69 -10.92 6.30
N ARG A 225 -0.60 -9.65 5.91
CA ARG A 225 0.18 -9.18 4.75
C ARG A 225 1.19 -8.13 5.20
N ALA A 226 2.44 -8.25 4.74
CA ALA A 226 3.58 -7.49 5.26
C ALA A 226 3.42 -5.95 5.27
N ASP A 227 2.73 -5.36 4.29
CA ASP A 227 2.54 -3.90 4.19
C ASP A 227 1.34 -3.35 4.98
N LEU A 228 0.42 -4.22 5.43
CA LEU A 228 -0.65 -3.83 6.34
C LEU A 228 -0.14 -3.68 7.78
N GLU A 229 1.01 -4.27 8.08
CA GLU A 229 1.84 -3.91 9.22
C GLU A 229 2.59 -2.64 8.88
N THR A 230 2.08 -1.51 9.36
CA THR A 230 2.73 -0.20 9.19
C THR A 230 3.86 -0.11 10.19
N ASP A 231 4.92 -0.85 9.90
CA ASP A 231 6.23 -0.54 10.40
C ASP A 231 6.77 0.59 9.51
N SER A 232 7.34 1.64 10.10
CA SER A 232 7.92 2.83 9.44
C SER A 232 9.07 2.56 8.46
N GLY A 233 9.27 1.31 8.02
CA GLY A 233 10.44 0.83 7.30
C GLY A 233 11.68 0.68 8.19
N ILE A 234 11.61 1.16 9.43
CA ILE A 234 12.72 1.18 10.40
C ILE A 234 12.68 -0.06 11.32
N ILE A 235 11.50 -0.65 11.51
CA ILE A 235 11.27 -1.78 12.42
C ILE A 235 10.85 -2.97 11.56
N HIS A 236 11.53 -4.11 11.70
CA HIS A 236 11.22 -5.33 10.93
C HIS A 236 10.73 -6.47 11.81
N SER A 237 10.54 -6.23 13.12
CA SER A 237 10.30 -7.31 14.09
C SER A 237 8.94 -8.00 13.92
N GLY A 238 7.90 -7.26 13.51
CA GLY A 238 6.56 -7.83 13.26
C GLY A 238 6.61 -8.81 12.09
N MET A 239 7.06 -8.32 10.94
CA MET A 239 7.32 -9.11 9.74
C MET A 239 8.20 -10.34 9.99
N LEU A 240 9.36 -10.18 10.66
CA LEU A 240 10.25 -11.31 10.96
C LEU A 240 9.60 -12.35 11.88
N ALA A 241 8.83 -11.92 12.89
CA ALA A 241 8.09 -12.82 13.76
C ALA A 241 6.99 -13.55 12.99
N ALA A 242 6.28 -12.89 12.08
CA ALA A 242 5.27 -13.52 11.25
C ALA A 242 5.88 -14.57 10.29
N LEU A 243 6.99 -14.23 9.61
CA LEU A 243 7.71 -15.18 8.75
C LEU A 243 8.16 -16.45 9.49
N ALA A 244 8.59 -16.31 10.74
CA ALA A 244 9.06 -17.41 11.55
C ALA A 244 7.95 -18.27 12.15
N ASN A 245 6.78 -17.68 12.45
CA ASN A 245 5.77 -18.32 13.29
C ASN A 245 4.44 -18.62 12.58
N SER A 246 4.18 -18.05 11.41
CA SER A 246 3.00 -18.42 10.63
C SER A 246 3.10 -19.85 10.13
N ASP A 247 1.99 -20.57 10.17
CA ASP A 247 1.91 -21.96 9.72
C ASP A 247 2.18 -22.06 8.22
N LEU A 248 1.71 -21.08 7.45
CA LEU A 248 1.88 -20.98 5.99
C LEU A 248 2.56 -19.68 5.61
N ALA A 249 3.46 -19.72 4.62
CA ALA A 249 3.92 -18.53 3.90
C ALA A 249 3.48 -18.61 2.43
N LEU A 250 2.72 -17.61 1.96
CA LEU A 250 2.36 -17.46 0.55
C LEU A 250 3.22 -16.36 -0.07
N VAL A 251 4.10 -16.75 -0.99
CA VAL A 251 5.19 -15.89 -1.47
C VAL A 251 5.01 -15.60 -2.96
N ASP A 252 4.62 -14.37 -3.29
CA ASP A 252 4.45 -13.89 -4.66
C ASP A 252 5.75 -13.24 -5.18
N LEU A 253 6.39 -13.91 -6.13
CA LEU A 253 7.65 -13.53 -6.76
C LEU A 253 7.49 -12.51 -7.92
N THR A 254 6.30 -11.95 -8.11
CA THR A 254 6.03 -10.94 -9.14
C THR A 254 7.04 -9.78 -9.01
N THR A 255 7.42 -9.18 -10.15
CA THR A 255 8.37 -8.06 -10.27
C THR A 255 9.82 -8.30 -9.84
N THR A 256 10.19 -9.49 -9.33
CA THR A 256 11.55 -9.75 -8.77
C THR A 256 11.89 -8.75 -7.66
N ASN A 257 10.93 -8.52 -6.76
CA ASN A 257 11.12 -7.61 -5.64
C ASN A 257 12.18 -8.17 -4.66
N PHE A 258 13.21 -7.38 -4.36
CA PHE A 258 14.29 -7.81 -3.48
C PHE A 258 13.83 -8.05 -2.03
N ASN A 259 12.86 -7.27 -1.54
CA ASN A 259 12.31 -7.45 -0.19
C ASN A 259 11.64 -8.82 -0.05
N VAL A 260 10.87 -9.24 -1.07
CA VAL A 260 10.28 -10.57 -1.13
C VAL A 260 11.35 -11.67 -1.09
N ALA A 261 12.46 -11.49 -1.80
CA ALA A 261 13.56 -12.45 -1.78
C ALA A 261 14.26 -12.52 -0.41
N TYR A 262 14.41 -11.38 0.26
CA TYR A 262 14.93 -11.30 1.64
C TYR A 262 14.01 -12.04 2.62
N GLU A 263 12.70 -11.74 2.58
CA GLU A 263 11.68 -12.36 3.44
C GLU A 263 11.59 -13.88 3.21
N LEU A 264 11.67 -14.33 1.95
CA LEU A 264 11.73 -15.75 1.60
C LEU A 264 12.98 -16.43 2.21
N GLY A 265 14.12 -15.75 2.14
CA GLY A 265 15.36 -16.23 2.77
C GLY A 265 15.19 -16.44 4.28
N VAL A 266 14.59 -15.46 4.97
CA VAL A 266 14.28 -15.55 6.40
C VAL A 266 13.32 -16.71 6.67
N ARG A 267 12.22 -16.83 5.91
CA ARG A 267 11.24 -17.93 6.04
C ARG A 267 11.92 -19.29 5.94
N HIS A 268 12.78 -19.49 4.94
CA HIS A 268 13.49 -20.76 4.77
C HIS A 268 14.41 -21.12 5.94
N ILE A 269 14.91 -20.15 6.71
CA ILE A 269 15.71 -20.43 7.91
C ILE A 269 14.81 -20.85 9.07
N PHE A 270 13.74 -20.10 9.33
CA PHE A 270 12.93 -20.29 10.55
C PHE A 270 11.83 -21.34 10.42
N ALA A 271 11.40 -21.67 9.21
CA ALA A 271 10.43 -22.71 8.94
C ALA A 271 10.99 -23.76 7.97
N ASP A 272 10.75 -25.03 8.29
CA ASP A 272 11.17 -26.19 7.50
C ASP A 272 10.20 -26.52 6.36
N ARG A 273 8.94 -26.07 6.47
CA ARG A 273 7.85 -26.42 5.55
C ARG A 273 6.82 -25.30 5.33
N ALA A 274 5.81 -25.63 4.52
CA ALA A 274 4.62 -24.84 4.25
C ALA A 274 4.97 -23.45 3.69
N THR A 275 5.82 -23.44 2.67
CA THR A 275 6.21 -22.24 1.93
C THR A 275 5.79 -22.38 0.47
N VAL A 276 4.74 -21.67 0.06
CA VAL A 276 4.17 -21.73 -1.30
C VAL A 276 4.73 -20.59 -2.13
N LEU A 277 5.59 -20.92 -3.10
CA LEU A 277 6.10 -19.95 -4.06
C LEU A 277 5.15 -19.81 -5.25
N ILE A 278 4.82 -18.57 -5.58
CA ILE A 278 3.93 -18.21 -6.68
C ILE A 278 4.67 -17.24 -7.60
N ASN A 279 4.65 -17.50 -8.91
CA ASN A 279 5.16 -16.58 -9.93
C ASN A 279 4.10 -16.42 -11.03
N PRO A 280 3.14 -15.51 -10.85
CA PRO A 280 2.11 -15.22 -11.83
C PRO A 280 2.70 -14.74 -13.16
N HIS A 281 2.06 -15.13 -14.26
CA HIS A 281 2.33 -14.57 -15.57
C HIS A 281 1.42 -13.37 -15.82
N ILE A 282 2.01 -12.20 -16.03
CA ILE A 282 1.29 -10.98 -16.36
C ILE A 282 1.07 -10.91 -17.88
N GLU A 283 -0.18 -10.77 -18.32
CA GLU A 283 -0.53 -10.62 -19.74
C GLU A 283 0.21 -9.44 -20.36
N GLY A 284 0.73 -9.62 -21.59
CA GLY A 284 1.52 -8.59 -22.26
C GLY A 284 2.95 -8.42 -21.73
N HIS A 285 3.37 -9.23 -20.74
CA HIS A 285 4.76 -9.33 -20.28
C HIS A 285 5.34 -10.66 -20.73
N ALA A 286 6.65 -10.71 -21.00
CA ALA A 286 7.30 -11.98 -21.31
C ALA A 286 7.36 -12.87 -20.06
N ARG A 287 7.22 -14.19 -20.24
CA ARG A 287 7.43 -15.15 -19.14
C ARG A 287 8.91 -15.16 -18.76
N HIS A 288 9.18 -15.10 -17.47
CA HIS A 288 10.53 -15.14 -16.94
C HIS A 288 10.57 -15.99 -15.68
N ALA A 289 11.56 -16.88 -15.61
CA ALA A 289 11.85 -17.62 -14.38
C ALA A 289 12.37 -16.65 -13.30
N PRO A 290 12.19 -16.98 -12.01
CA PRO A 290 12.89 -16.32 -10.93
C PRO A 290 14.43 -16.48 -11.04
N PRO A 291 15.21 -15.77 -10.20
CA PRO A 291 16.66 -15.94 -10.12
C PRO A 291 17.09 -17.40 -9.89
N PHE A 292 18.33 -17.72 -10.27
CA PHE A 292 18.87 -19.10 -10.29
C PHE A 292 18.61 -19.88 -9.00
N ASP A 293 18.90 -19.32 -7.83
CA ASP A 293 18.77 -20.03 -6.55
C ASP A 293 17.30 -20.27 -6.13
N ILE A 294 16.35 -19.53 -6.71
CA ILE A 294 14.91 -19.67 -6.43
C ILE A 294 14.23 -20.55 -7.49
N ASN A 295 14.67 -20.52 -8.75
CA ASN A 295 13.98 -21.19 -9.85
C ASN A 295 14.05 -22.72 -9.82
N MET A 296 14.88 -23.29 -8.95
CA MET A 296 14.97 -24.72 -8.68
C MET A 296 14.00 -25.20 -7.59
N ILE A 297 13.34 -24.26 -6.90
CA ILE A 297 12.29 -24.56 -5.91
C ILE A 297 10.96 -24.70 -6.65
N ARG A 298 10.06 -25.54 -6.13
CA ARG A 298 8.73 -25.71 -6.72
C ARG A 298 7.96 -24.39 -6.69
N ILE A 299 7.60 -23.89 -7.87
CA ILE A 299 6.89 -22.63 -8.05
C ILE A 299 5.57 -22.87 -8.79
N HIS A 300 4.49 -22.34 -8.24
CA HIS A 300 3.16 -22.36 -8.84
C HIS A 300 2.94 -21.11 -9.68
N SER A 301 2.15 -21.21 -10.75
CA SER A 301 1.92 -20.11 -11.67
C SER A 301 0.51 -20.17 -12.21
N PHE A 302 -0.07 -18.99 -12.42
CA PHE A 302 -1.33 -18.75 -13.12
C PHE A 302 -1.16 -17.51 -14.00
N THR A 303 -2.12 -17.23 -14.88
CA THR A 303 -2.08 -16.04 -15.74
C THR A 303 -3.05 -14.99 -15.22
N ARG A 304 -2.63 -13.71 -15.23
CA ARG A 304 -3.52 -12.59 -14.92
C ARG A 304 -3.22 -11.34 -15.75
N GLY A 305 -4.23 -10.48 -15.92
CA GLY A 305 -4.06 -9.13 -16.43
C GLY A 305 -3.56 -8.17 -15.35
N GLN A 306 -3.37 -6.90 -15.72
CA GLN A 306 -3.11 -5.80 -14.75
C GLN A 306 -4.27 -5.72 -13.74
N ALA A 307 -5.49 -5.65 -14.25
CA ALA A 307 -6.68 -6.02 -13.49
C ALA A 307 -6.88 -7.54 -13.56
N VAL A 308 -7.27 -8.16 -12.45
CA VAL A 308 -7.64 -9.58 -12.41
C VAL A 308 -9.11 -9.71 -12.80
N SER A 309 -9.40 -10.39 -13.91
CA SER A 309 -10.77 -10.73 -14.29
C SER A 309 -11.35 -11.80 -13.37
N ASP A 310 -12.68 -11.91 -13.32
CA ASP A 310 -13.34 -12.91 -12.48
C ASP A 310 -12.94 -14.34 -12.92
N THR A 311 -12.82 -14.58 -14.23
CA THR A 311 -12.31 -15.86 -14.77
C THR A 311 -10.86 -16.15 -14.37
N GLN A 312 -9.96 -15.15 -14.45
CA GLN A 312 -8.57 -15.32 -14.03
C GLN A 312 -8.47 -15.63 -12.53
N ALA A 313 -9.32 -14.99 -11.71
CA ALA A 313 -9.40 -15.27 -10.29
C ALA A 313 -9.87 -16.71 -10.01
N GLU A 314 -10.95 -17.16 -10.67
CA GLU A 314 -11.44 -18.54 -10.56
C GLU A 314 -10.37 -19.57 -10.92
N GLU A 315 -9.69 -19.37 -12.06
CA GLU A 315 -8.62 -20.26 -12.53
C GLU A 315 -7.44 -20.32 -11.55
N ALA A 316 -7.03 -19.16 -11.03
CA ALA A 316 -5.93 -19.07 -10.08
C ALA A 316 -6.26 -19.73 -8.73
N ILE A 317 -7.45 -19.47 -8.17
CA ILE A 317 -7.88 -20.09 -6.91
C ILE A 317 -8.01 -21.61 -7.08
N ARG A 318 -8.61 -22.09 -8.18
CA ARG A 318 -8.69 -23.54 -8.48
C ARG A 318 -7.31 -24.19 -8.59
N ALA A 319 -6.32 -23.48 -9.14
CA ALA A 319 -4.96 -23.99 -9.26
C ALA A 319 -4.21 -24.01 -7.92
N LEU A 320 -4.48 -23.06 -7.03
CA LEU A 320 -3.76 -22.90 -5.76
C LEU A 320 -4.43 -23.65 -4.58
N ARG A 321 -5.75 -23.84 -4.61
CA ARG A 321 -6.51 -24.57 -3.59
C ARG A 321 -5.87 -25.91 -3.19
N PRO A 322 -5.61 -26.87 -4.11
CA PRO A 322 -5.00 -28.15 -3.74
C PRO A 322 -3.54 -28.00 -3.28
N VAL A 323 -2.87 -26.90 -3.63
CA VAL A 323 -1.50 -26.62 -3.17
C VAL A 323 -1.53 -26.24 -1.70
N VAL A 324 -2.39 -25.28 -1.33
CA VAL A 324 -2.56 -24.82 0.05
C VAL A 324 -3.01 -25.96 0.95
N GLU A 325 -4.04 -26.70 0.56
CA GLU A 325 -4.54 -27.87 1.30
C GLU A 325 -3.44 -28.92 1.56
N ARG A 326 -2.61 -29.19 0.54
CA ARG A 326 -1.53 -30.16 0.66
C ARG A 326 -0.45 -29.68 1.62
N VAL A 327 0.02 -28.44 1.49
CA VAL A 327 1.14 -27.95 2.32
C VAL A 327 0.75 -27.72 3.78
N THR A 328 -0.52 -27.47 4.07
CA THR A 328 -1.00 -27.31 5.45
C THR A 328 -1.33 -28.65 6.12
N SER A 329 -1.54 -29.72 5.34
CA SER A 329 -1.84 -31.06 5.85
C SER A 329 -0.63 -32.00 5.89
N GLU A 330 0.33 -31.85 4.98
CA GLU A 330 1.53 -32.67 4.90
C GLU A 330 2.69 -32.12 5.75
N VAL A 331 3.55 -33.02 6.23
CA VAL A 331 4.73 -32.69 7.07
C VAL A 331 6.03 -32.71 6.24
N GLU A 332 5.93 -32.56 4.91
CA GLU A 332 7.07 -32.60 3.99
C GLU A 332 7.95 -31.35 4.15
N VAL A 333 9.28 -31.54 4.27
CA VAL A 333 10.24 -30.43 4.31
C VAL A 333 10.36 -29.83 2.90
N ASP A 334 10.04 -28.55 2.76
CA ASP A 334 10.12 -27.81 1.49
C ASP A 334 11.20 -26.72 1.48
N SER A 335 11.81 -26.44 2.65
CA SER A 335 12.89 -25.46 2.75
C SER A 335 14.23 -26.02 2.23
N PRO A 336 14.90 -25.31 1.29
CA PRO A 336 16.24 -25.65 0.87
C PRO A 336 17.26 -25.60 2.02
N ALA A 337 17.08 -24.71 2.99
CA ALA A 337 18.01 -24.59 4.11
C ALA A 337 17.94 -25.81 5.03
N HIS A 338 16.73 -26.28 5.36
CA HIS A 338 16.52 -27.49 6.18
C HIS A 338 16.85 -28.79 5.44
N SER A 339 16.91 -28.75 4.10
CA SER A 339 17.37 -29.88 3.28
C SER A 339 18.89 -30.12 3.36
N TRP A 340 19.67 -29.06 3.61
CA TRP A 340 21.14 -29.12 3.65
C TRP A 340 21.71 -29.01 5.07
N PHE A 341 21.05 -28.26 5.94
CA PHE A 341 21.47 -28.04 7.32
C PHE A 341 20.49 -28.71 8.27
N ASP A 342 21.02 -29.39 9.29
CA ASP A 342 20.23 -29.91 10.40
C ASP A 342 19.86 -28.78 11.37
N LEU A 343 19.01 -27.86 10.91
CA LEU A 343 18.56 -26.70 11.69
C LEU A 343 17.67 -27.10 12.87
N ALA A 344 17.19 -28.36 12.90
CA ALA A 344 16.49 -28.93 14.05
C ALA A 344 17.43 -29.27 15.22
N THR A 345 18.69 -29.67 14.95
CA THR A 345 19.70 -29.93 15.99
C THR A 345 20.66 -28.76 16.24
N VAL A 346 20.69 -27.76 15.36
CA VAL A 346 21.22 -26.45 15.72
C VAL A 346 20.47 -26.01 16.97
N LYS A 347 21.16 -25.98 18.12
CA LYS A 347 20.64 -25.33 19.32
C LYS A 347 20.28 -23.92 18.91
N ARG A 348 18.97 -23.67 18.73
CA ARG A 348 18.42 -22.36 18.44
C ARG A 348 19.13 -21.37 19.38
N PRO A 349 19.95 -20.44 18.89
CA PRO A 349 20.41 -19.34 19.74
C PRO A 349 19.27 -18.35 20.00
N TYR A 350 18.08 -18.59 19.45
CA TYR A 350 16.98 -17.64 19.45
C TYR A 350 15.72 -18.33 19.97
N SER A 351 15.31 -17.95 21.17
CA SER A 351 13.92 -18.13 21.63
C SER A 351 13.00 -17.32 20.70
N GLN A 352 11.72 -17.69 20.59
CA GLN A 352 10.77 -16.73 20.04
C GLN A 352 10.91 -15.45 20.87
N LEU A 353 10.97 -14.32 20.19
CA LEU A 353 11.06 -13.01 20.82
C LEU A 353 9.90 -12.83 21.84
N SER A 354 8.70 -13.34 21.53
CA SER A 354 7.54 -13.43 22.44
C SER A 354 7.73 -14.29 23.70
N GLU A 355 8.72 -15.19 23.73
CA GLU A 355 9.05 -16.04 24.89
C GLU A 355 10.15 -15.42 25.77
N VAL A 356 10.66 -14.22 25.42
CA VAL A 356 11.62 -13.45 26.21
C VAL A 356 10.85 -12.44 27.07
N THR A 357 10.79 -12.72 28.37
CA THR A 357 9.58 -12.64 29.20
C THR A 357 8.96 -11.26 29.49
N ASP A 358 9.70 -10.15 29.53
CA ASP A 358 9.11 -8.84 29.94
C ASP A 358 9.62 -7.66 29.11
N ALA A 359 10.93 -7.57 28.88
CA ALA A 359 11.53 -6.47 28.10
C ALA A 359 10.99 -6.40 26.68
N LEU A 360 10.73 -7.55 26.04
CA LEU A 360 10.20 -7.53 24.69
C LEU A 360 8.70 -7.21 24.62
N THR A 361 7.92 -7.56 25.65
CA THR A 361 6.52 -7.12 25.76
C THR A 361 6.44 -5.60 25.77
N ALA A 362 7.30 -4.95 26.55
CA ALA A 362 7.38 -3.48 26.58
C ALA A 362 7.84 -2.87 25.24
N GLU A 363 8.79 -3.50 24.56
CA GLU A 363 9.22 -3.06 23.22
C GLU A 363 8.14 -3.24 22.15
N ASN A 364 7.39 -4.34 22.17
CA ASN A 364 6.27 -4.57 21.26
C ASN A 364 5.11 -3.60 21.57
N GLU A 365 4.83 -3.34 22.85
CA GLU A 365 3.89 -2.29 23.26
C GLU A 365 4.34 -0.92 22.73
N ALA A 366 5.63 -0.63 22.81
CA ALA A 366 6.19 0.62 22.29
C ALA A 366 6.00 0.77 20.78
N ARG A 367 6.33 -0.27 20.01
CA ARG A 367 6.12 -0.33 18.56
C ARG A 367 4.65 -0.11 18.21
N ASN A 368 3.76 -0.88 18.82
CA ASN A 368 2.32 -0.79 18.58
C ASN A 368 1.77 0.60 18.90
N ARG A 369 2.17 1.18 20.03
CA ARG A 369 1.72 2.50 20.44
C ARG A 369 2.15 3.59 19.46
N VAL A 370 3.39 3.54 18.98
CA VAL A 370 3.90 4.50 17.98
C VAL A 370 3.20 4.31 16.65
N SER A 371 3.07 3.08 16.15
CA SER A 371 2.38 2.79 14.90
C SER A 371 0.93 3.31 14.90
N VAL A 372 0.19 3.10 16.00
CA VAL A 372 -1.17 3.63 16.17
C VAL A 372 -1.19 5.17 16.17
N ALA A 373 -0.25 5.80 16.87
CA ALA A 373 -0.18 7.26 16.95
C ALA A 373 0.16 7.89 15.59
N VAL A 374 1.13 7.37 14.85
CA VAL A 374 1.48 7.87 13.51
C VAL A 374 0.30 7.71 12.54
N LYS A 375 -0.40 6.57 12.56
CA LYS A 375 -1.59 6.32 11.73
C LYS A 375 -2.76 7.27 11.99
N SER A 376 -2.80 7.87 13.18
CA SER A 376 -3.88 8.79 13.53
C SER A 376 -3.77 10.14 12.81
N SER A 377 -2.59 10.48 12.25
CA SER A 377 -2.29 11.82 11.73
C SER A 377 -2.63 12.93 12.74
N ASP A 378 -2.50 12.63 14.04
CA ASP A 378 -2.77 13.57 15.13
C ASP A 378 -1.47 13.84 15.90
N ALA A 379 -1.03 15.09 15.87
CA ALA A 379 0.20 15.52 16.53
C ALA A 379 0.14 15.36 18.06
N ASP A 380 -1.03 15.49 18.69
CA ASP A 380 -1.19 15.31 20.14
C ASP A 380 -1.03 13.85 20.55
N GLU A 381 -1.59 12.91 19.76
CA GLU A 381 -1.41 11.47 19.95
C GLU A 381 0.05 11.05 19.74
N MET A 382 0.71 11.57 18.70
CA MET A 382 2.15 11.35 18.46
C MET A 382 3.01 11.87 19.61
N ASN A 383 2.73 13.08 20.10
CA ASN A 383 3.41 13.66 21.25
C ASN A 383 3.14 12.86 22.55
N ALA A 384 1.94 12.30 22.72
CA ALA A 384 1.64 11.42 23.84
C ALA A 384 2.42 10.10 23.77
N ALA A 385 2.53 9.50 22.58
CA ALA A 385 3.36 8.32 22.35
C ALA A 385 4.85 8.62 22.61
N ALA A 386 5.36 9.77 22.13
CA ALA A 386 6.73 10.22 22.37
C ALA A 386 7.09 10.31 23.85
N ARG A 387 6.22 10.95 24.66
CA ARG A 387 6.42 11.07 26.12
C ARG A 387 6.46 9.69 26.78
N TRP A 388 5.56 8.79 26.38
CA TRP A 388 5.53 7.43 26.91
C TRP A 388 6.80 6.65 26.56
N VAL A 389 7.22 6.65 25.29
CA VAL A 389 8.45 6.00 24.79
C VAL A 389 9.71 6.56 25.49
N GLY A 390 9.74 7.87 25.76
CA GLY A 390 10.82 8.50 26.51
C GLY A 390 10.89 8.08 27.98
N SER A 391 9.75 7.71 28.59
CA SER A 391 9.64 7.38 30.02
C SER A 391 9.72 5.88 30.33
N THR A 392 9.44 5.01 29.36
CA THR A 392 9.41 3.57 29.59
C THR A 392 10.82 3.02 29.82
N ALA A 393 11.01 2.24 30.90
CA ALA A 393 12.31 1.74 31.32
C ALA A 393 12.77 0.52 30.50
N ASP A 394 11.81 -0.26 30.01
CA ASP A 394 12.03 -1.60 29.45
C ASP A 394 12.23 -1.60 27.92
N VAL A 395 12.42 -0.42 27.32
CA VAL A 395 12.79 -0.28 25.91
C VAL A 395 14.28 0.05 25.81
N HIS A 396 15.05 -0.76 25.08
CA HIS A 396 16.46 -0.45 24.86
C HIS A 396 16.64 0.78 23.94
N GLU A 397 17.76 1.49 24.09
CA GLU A 397 17.97 2.78 23.44
C GLU A 397 17.95 2.75 21.89
N PRO A 398 18.54 1.76 21.20
CA PRO A 398 18.40 1.62 19.75
C PRO A 398 16.94 1.62 19.26
N LEU A 399 16.06 0.81 19.86
CA LEU A 399 14.63 0.84 19.54
C LEU A 399 14.02 2.19 19.91
N ARG A 400 14.30 2.70 21.12
CA ARG A 400 13.76 4.00 21.56
C ARG A 400 14.10 5.13 20.58
N ARG A 401 15.34 5.14 20.07
CA ARG A 401 15.82 6.06 19.05
C ARG A 401 15.00 5.94 17.77
N SER A 402 14.85 4.72 17.28
CA SER A 402 14.10 4.43 16.05
C SER A 402 12.65 4.93 16.13
N LEU A 403 11.98 4.70 17.27
CA LEU A 403 10.62 5.14 17.54
C LEU A 403 10.50 6.66 17.63
N ARG A 404 11.51 7.35 18.17
CA ARG A 404 11.53 8.83 18.21
C ARG A 404 11.70 9.42 16.81
N ILE A 405 12.55 8.83 15.97
CA ILE A 405 12.74 9.28 14.57
C ILE A 405 11.43 9.09 13.79
N GLU A 406 10.78 7.94 13.94
CA GLU A 406 9.49 7.66 13.32
C GLU A 406 8.40 8.68 13.74
N LEU A 407 8.27 8.97 15.04
CA LEU A 407 7.36 9.99 15.53
C LEU A 407 7.72 11.39 15.00
N ALA A 408 9.01 11.71 14.88
CA ALA A 408 9.46 12.99 14.34
C ALA A 408 9.08 13.15 12.86
N ILE A 409 9.18 12.09 12.06
CA ILE A 409 8.72 12.07 10.66
C ILE A 409 7.21 12.32 10.60
N GLY A 410 6.43 11.63 11.44
CA GLY A 410 4.98 11.85 11.55
C GLY A 410 4.63 13.30 11.92
N LEU A 411 5.30 13.86 12.92
CA LEU A 411 5.12 15.26 13.34
C LEU A 411 5.54 16.27 12.26
N HIS A 412 6.62 15.98 11.51
CA HIS A 412 7.03 16.79 10.37
C HIS A 412 5.93 16.82 9.28
N ALA A 413 5.28 15.70 9.00
CA ALA A 413 4.18 15.63 8.03
C ALA A 413 2.96 16.47 8.44
N GLU A 414 2.69 16.59 9.74
CA GLU A 414 1.61 17.42 10.30
C GLU A 414 2.06 18.86 10.63
N GLU A 415 3.18 19.32 10.05
CA GLU A 415 3.76 20.66 10.24
C GLU A 415 4.13 21.03 11.70
N ALA A 416 4.21 20.03 12.60
CA ALA A 416 4.61 20.20 14.00
C ALA A 416 6.15 20.21 14.16
N TYR A 417 6.82 21.15 13.48
CA TYR A 417 8.27 21.13 13.30
C TYR A 417 9.09 21.28 14.61
N GLU A 418 8.61 22.02 15.60
CA GLU A 418 9.31 22.16 16.89
C GLU A 418 9.31 20.86 17.69
N ASP A 419 8.20 20.12 17.68
CA ASP A 419 8.09 18.83 18.34
C ASP A 419 8.95 17.78 17.63
N ALA A 420 8.93 17.77 16.29
CA ALA A 420 9.81 16.93 15.48
C ALA A 420 11.29 17.21 15.77
N ARG A 421 11.70 18.49 15.85
CA ARG A 421 13.07 18.90 16.21
C ARG A 421 13.47 18.35 17.58
N ALA A 422 12.61 18.52 18.58
CA ALA A 422 12.90 18.06 19.94
C ALA A 422 13.12 16.54 20.00
N LEU A 423 12.36 15.76 19.23
CA LEU A 423 12.57 14.31 19.15
C LEU A 423 13.86 13.94 18.42
N LEU A 424 14.16 14.59 17.29
CA LEU A 424 15.37 14.34 16.52
C LEU A 424 16.63 14.66 17.33
N GLU A 425 16.66 15.77 18.08
CA GLU A 425 17.80 16.11 18.94
C GLU A 425 18.09 15.04 19.99
N VAL A 426 17.05 14.47 20.59
CA VAL A 426 17.20 13.39 21.57
C VAL A 426 17.53 12.05 20.91
N ALA A 427 17.11 11.87 19.66
CA ALA A 427 17.28 10.63 18.90
C ALA A 427 18.56 10.60 18.05
N GLN A 428 19.49 11.55 18.22
CA GLN A 428 20.70 11.59 17.41
C GLN A 428 21.49 10.26 17.49
N PRO A 429 21.65 9.53 16.37
CA PRO A 429 22.46 8.33 16.30
C PRO A 429 23.96 8.65 16.13
N ASN A 430 24.80 7.63 16.33
CA ASN A 430 26.20 7.67 15.89
C ASN A 430 26.28 7.46 14.37
N LEU A 431 27.41 7.84 13.76
CA LEU A 431 27.64 7.73 12.32
C LEU A 431 27.51 6.30 11.76
N ASP A 432 27.84 5.28 12.56
CA ASP A 432 27.78 3.86 12.20
C ASP A 432 26.39 3.22 12.38
N ASP A 433 25.44 3.98 12.93
CA ASP A 433 24.05 3.55 13.08
C ASP A 433 23.33 3.61 11.72
N PRO A 434 22.63 2.54 11.30
CA PRO A 434 21.83 2.54 10.06
C PRO A 434 20.81 3.68 9.96
N LEU A 435 20.36 4.22 11.10
CA LEU A 435 19.38 5.32 11.14
C LEU A 435 19.99 6.70 10.96
N HIS A 436 21.33 6.82 10.95
CA HIS A 436 21.99 8.13 10.87
C HIS A 436 21.63 8.91 9.62
N ARG A 437 21.54 8.25 8.47
CA ARG A 437 21.15 8.89 7.23
C ARG A 437 19.73 9.49 7.29
N ILE A 438 18.76 8.67 7.69
CA ILE A 438 17.34 9.09 7.76
C ILE A 438 17.18 10.21 8.79
N TRP A 439 17.74 10.03 9.99
CA TRP A 439 17.71 11.04 11.04
C TRP A 439 18.27 12.39 10.57
N LEU A 440 19.41 12.35 9.86
CA LEU A 440 20.09 13.55 9.39
C LEU A 440 19.25 14.26 8.32
N GLN A 441 18.77 13.53 7.30
CA GLN A 441 17.94 14.08 6.23
C GLN A 441 16.67 14.75 6.81
N GLU A 442 16.00 14.09 7.75
CA GLU A 442 14.84 14.66 8.44
C GLU A 442 15.20 15.88 9.29
N SER A 443 16.33 15.84 10.01
CA SER A 443 16.82 16.98 10.78
C SER A 443 17.06 18.20 9.89
N VAL A 444 17.71 18.02 8.73
CA VAL A 444 17.92 19.11 7.76
C VAL A 444 16.59 19.72 7.31
N MET A 445 15.61 18.88 6.99
CA MET A 445 14.29 19.31 6.53
C MET A 445 13.55 20.10 7.61
N VAL A 446 13.50 19.60 8.84
CA VAL A 446 12.85 20.25 9.98
C VAL A 446 13.52 21.59 10.30
N TYR A 447 14.84 21.64 10.41
CA TYR A 447 15.57 22.88 10.69
C TYR A 447 15.40 23.92 9.59
N ARG A 448 15.37 23.50 8.31
CA ARG A 448 15.11 24.40 7.20
C ARG A 448 13.71 25.02 7.31
N ARG A 449 12.68 24.21 7.57
CA ARG A 449 11.29 24.68 7.72
C ARG A 449 11.11 25.63 8.89
N LEU A 450 11.67 25.30 10.05
CA LEU A 450 11.66 26.20 11.21
C LEU A 450 12.28 27.57 10.88
N GLY A 451 13.36 27.61 10.10
CA GLY A 451 13.95 28.87 9.68
C GLY A 451 13.08 29.65 8.68
N GLU A 452 12.32 28.96 7.81
CA GLU A 452 11.33 29.60 6.94
C GLU A 452 10.21 30.29 7.77
N ASP A 453 9.76 29.64 8.84
CA ASP A 453 8.68 30.15 9.72
C ASP A 453 9.15 31.19 10.74
N ALA A 454 10.45 31.18 11.08
CA ALA A 454 11.05 32.06 12.06
C ALA A 454 10.88 33.54 11.66
N GLN A 455 10.23 34.31 12.54
CA GLN A 455 10.05 35.76 12.35
C GLN A 455 11.31 36.56 12.71
N ASP A 456 12.09 36.08 13.68
CA ASP A 456 13.35 36.69 14.09
C ASP A 456 14.47 36.32 13.10
N PRO A 457 15.10 37.31 12.41
CA PRO A 457 16.18 37.05 11.46
C PRO A 457 17.40 36.33 12.07
N ILE A 458 17.70 36.54 13.35
CA ILE A 458 18.83 35.89 14.03
C ILE A 458 18.51 34.40 14.22
N VAL A 459 17.31 34.10 14.74
CA VAL A 459 16.84 32.72 14.93
C VAL A 459 16.78 31.98 13.60
N ARG A 460 16.24 32.60 12.55
CA ARG A 460 16.24 32.06 11.19
C ARG A 460 17.65 31.69 10.73
N GLN A 461 18.60 32.60 10.87
CA GLN A 461 19.98 32.37 10.44
C GLN A 461 20.65 31.24 11.24
N ASP A 462 20.38 31.15 12.54
CA ASP A 462 20.92 30.09 13.39
C ASP A 462 20.35 28.72 13.00
N LEU A 463 19.04 28.62 12.74
CA LEU A 463 18.38 27.38 12.30
C LEU A 463 18.93 26.88 10.96
N TRP A 464 19.05 27.78 9.96
CA TRP A 464 19.61 27.42 8.66
C TRP A 464 21.11 27.09 8.72
N ARG A 465 21.87 27.73 9.61
CA ARG A 465 23.26 27.34 9.85
C ARG A 465 23.33 25.92 10.40
N THR A 466 22.44 25.53 11.30
CA THR A 466 22.38 24.15 11.80
C THR A 466 22.00 23.16 10.69
N ALA A 467 21.00 23.48 9.86
CA ALA A 467 20.67 22.65 8.69
C ALA A 467 21.86 22.46 7.74
N ARG A 468 22.63 23.53 7.50
CA ARG A 468 23.86 23.49 6.70
C ARG A 468 24.93 22.60 7.33
N GLN A 469 25.14 22.71 8.64
CA GLN A 469 26.09 21.85 9.37
C GLN A 469 25.74 20.37 9.20
N TYR A 470 24.47 20.00 9.35
CA TYR A 470 24.06 18.61 9.13
C TYR A 470 24.30 18.15 7.71
N LEU A 471 24.05 18.99 6.71
CA LEU A 471 24.37 18.64 5.33
C LEU A 471 25.89 18.45 5.08
N GLU A 472 26.75 19.23 5.73
CA GLU A 472 28.21 19.03 5.70
C GLU A 472 28.61 17.73 6.41
N ASP A 473 27.93 17.38 7.50
CA ASP A 473 28.11 16.11 8.22
C ASP A 473 27.67 14.92 7.32
N ALA A 474 26.62 15.09 6.52
CA ALA A 474 26.15 14.08 5.56
C ALA A 474 27.20 13.80 4.48
N GLU A 475 27.82 14.85 3.93
CA GLU A 475 28.90 14.70 2.95
C GLU A 475 30.12 14.03 3.57
N SER A 476 30.46 14.40 4.80
CA SER A 476 31.55 13.78 5.56
C SER A 476 31.26 12.29 5.86
N ALA A 477 29.99 11.93 6.02
CA ALA A 477 29.51 10.56 6.17
C ALA A 477 29.51 9.76 4.85
N GLY A 478 29.70 10.42 3.71
CA GLY A 478 29.64 9.79 2.39
C GLY A 478 28.23 9.60 1.85
N TYR A 479 27.23 10.31 2.37
CA TYR A 479 25.87 10.28 1.84
C TYR A 479 25.79 11.08 0.54
N ALA A 480 25.83 10.36 -0.58
CA ALA A 480 25.85 10.92 -1.92
C ALA A 480 24.64 10.47 -2.73
N ASP A 481 23.50 11.11 -2.48
CA ASP A 481 22.22 10.77 -3.12
C ASP A 481 21.42 12.02 -3.49
N SER A 482 20.47 11.84 -4.41
CA SER A 482 19.69 12.94 -4.99
C SER A 482 18.86 13.72 -3.96
N GLU A 483 18.43 13.08 -2.87
CA GLU A 483 17.64 13.71 -1.79
C GLU A 483 18.50 14.60 -0.90
N THR A 484 19.69 14.12 -0.49
CA THR A 484 20.66 14.89 0.29
C THR A 484 21.10 16.15 -0.47
N TYR A 485 21.47 16.01 -1.76
CA TYR A 485 21.86 17.16 -2.58
C TYR A 485 20.68 18.03 -3.03
N GLY A 486 19.49 17.45 -3.15
CA GLY A 486 18.25 18.22 -3.31
C GLY A 486 17.98 19.14 -2.13
N SER A 487 18.27 18.67 -0.91
CA SER A 487 18.14 19.44 0.33
C SER A 487 19.15 20.58 0.42
N TRP A 488 20.41 20.33 0.00
CA TRP A 488 21.42 21.37 -0.20
C TRP A 488 20.93 22.52 -1.08
N GLY A 489 20.50 22.22 -2.31
CA GLY A 489 20.02 23.25 -3.23
C GLY A 489 18.77 23.97 -2.71
N GLY A 490 17.88 23.24 -2.03
CA GLY A 490 16.74 23.80 -1.33
C GLY A 490 17.14 24.85 -0.29
N LEU A 491 18.13 24.54 0.56
CA LEU A 491 18.63 25.45 1.60
C LEU A 491 19.34 26.67 1.00
N ILE A 492 20.24 26.47 0.04
CA ILE A 492 20.98 27.56 -0.63
C ILE A 492 20.00 28.53 -1.30
N LYS A 493 18.89 28.03 -1.86
CA LYS A 493 17.83 28.88 -2.43
C LYS A 493 17.25 29.86 -1.39
N ARG A 494 17.02 29.42 -0.15
CA ARG A 494 16.50 30.28 0.93
C ARG A 494 17.57 31.26 1.42
N GLU A 495 18.82 30.82 1.50
CA GLU A 495 19.94 31.71 1.81
C GLU A 495 20.09 32.83 0.77
N LEU A 496 19.98 32.49 -0.51
CA LEU A 496 19.93 33.47 -1.61
C LEU A 496 18.82 34.49 -1.37
N GLU A 497 17.59 34.05 -1.08
CA GLU A 497 16.43 34.93 -0.91
C GLU A 497 16.58 35.88 0.28
N ASN A 498 17.16 35.40 1.38
CA ASN A 498 17.40 36.19 2.59
C ASN A 498 18.56 37.19 2.43
N ARG A 499 19.52 36.92 1.54
CA ARG A 499 20.66 37.81 1.27
C ARG A 499 20.35 38.95 0.31
N LEU A 500 19.21 38.93 -0.37
CA LEU A 500 18.81 40.01 -1.26
C LEU A 500 18.51 41.33 -0.55
N ASP A 501 18.25 41.31 0.76
CA ASP A 501 18.14 42.54 1.56
C ASP A 501 19.52 43.20 1.79
N SER A 502 20.63 42.48 1.56
CA SER A 502 22.01 42.98 1.70
C SER A 502 22.67 43.41 0.37
N GLY A 503 22.22 42.86 -0.77
CA GLY A 503 22.48 43.41 -2.11
C GLY A 503 23.84 43.15 -2.77
N ASP A 504 24.66 42.18 -2.34
CA ASP A 504 25.97 41.88 -2.97
C ASP A 504 25.86 40.80 -4.08
N PRO A 505 26.05 41.16 -5.36
CA PRO A 505 26.00 40.21 -6.47
C PRO A 505 27.09 39.13 -6.42
N ALA A 506 28.26 39.41 -5.81
CA ALA A 506 29.35 38.45 -5.73
C ALA A 506 29.01 37.28 -4.78
N VAL A 507 28.27 37.57 -3.70
CA VAL A 507 27.77 36.55 -2.76
C VAL A 507 26.74 35.66 -3.44
N ALA A 508 25.81 36.23 -4.21
CA ALA A 508 24.84 35.45 -4.97
C ALA A 508 25.53 34.53 -6.00
N ALA A 509 26.52 35.03 -6.73
CA ALA A 509 27.29 34.22 -7.68
C ALA A 509 28.07 33.09 -6.99
N ASN A 510 28.62 33.31 -5.79
CA ASN A 510 29.25 32.26 -4.99
C ASN A 510 28.24 31.17 -4.59
N LEU A 511 27.06 31.56 -4.10
CA LEU A 511 26.02 30.61 -3.68
C LEU A 511 25.47 29.81 -4.86
N PHE A 512 25.32 30.41 -6.04
CA PHE A 512 24.94 29.66 -7.24
C PHE A 512 26.02 28.69 -7.72
N ARG A 513 27.31 29.04 -7.58
CA ARG A 513 28.40 28.10 -7.85
C ARG A 513 28.37 26.91 -6.89
N GLU A 514 28.20 27.17 -5.60
CA GLU A 514 28.02 26.11 -4.60
C GLU A 514 26.79 25.26 -4.92
N MET A 515 25.65 25.88 -5.25
CA MET A 515 24.44 25.18 -5.66
C MET A 515 24.68 24.27 -6.88
N ALA A 516 25.43 24.73 -7.88
CA ALA A 516 25.79 23.93 -9.05
C ALA A 516 26.71 22.76 -8.68
N GLU A 517 27.67 22.96 -7.78
CA GLU A 517 28.53 21.88 -7.26
C GLU A 517 27.71 20.82 -6.54
N LYS A 518 26.78 21.22 -5.66
CA LYS A 518 25.92 20.28 -4.92
C LYS A 518 24.95 19.53 -5.84
N TYR A 519 24.24 20.22 -6.73
CA TYR A 519 23.35 19.52 -7.66
C TYR A 519 24.10 18.61 -8.63
N ARG A 520 25.32 18.98 -9.04
CA ARG A 520 26.19 18.11 -9.85
C ARG A 520 26.54 16.83 -9.11
N ALA A 521 27.01 16.93 -7.87
CA ALA A 521 27.36 15.76 -7.09
C ALA A 521 26.17 14.79 -6.95
N GLY A 522 24.96 15.32 -6.72
CA GLY A 522 23.74 14.51 -6.70
C GLY A 522 23.32 13.96 -8.07
N PHE A 523 23.51 14.74 -9.15
CA PHE A 523 23.20 14.29 -10.50
C PHE A 523 24.16 13.21 -11.00
N GLU A 524 25.43 13.25 -10.62
CA GLU A 524 26.44 12.26 -10.97
C GLU A 524 26.32 10.97 -10.15
N SER A 525 25.87 11.06 -8.88
CA SER A 525 25.70 9.88 -8.02
C SER A 525 24.37 9.15 -8.24
N ASP A 526 23.28 9.90 -8.41
CA ASP A 526 21.92 9.39 -8.60
C ASP A 526 21.17 10.29 -9.61
N PRO A 527 21.41 10.11 -10.92
CA PRO A 527 20.87 10.98 -11.95
C PRO A 527 19.34 11.00 -11.96
N SER A 528 18.75 12.18 -11.76
CA SER A 528 17.31 12.41 -11.84
C SER A 528 17.00 13.64 -12.68
N TYR A 529 15.81 13.70 -13.29
CA TYR A 529 15.40 14.92 -14.02
C TYR A 529 15.26 16.13 -13.08
N TYR A 530 15.02 15.91 -11.78
CA TYR A 530 14.91 16.97 -10.77
C TYR A 530 16.27 17.58 -10.43
N THR A 531 17.28 16.77 -10.09
CA THR A 531 18.64 17.27 -9.84
C THR A 531 19.23 17.88 -11.10
N GLY A 532 18.93 17.30 -12.27
CA GLY A 532 19.37 17.80 -13.58
C GLY A 532 18.83 19.18 -13.96
N VAL A 533 17.52 19.43 -13.83
CA VAL A 533 16.96 20.76 -14.15
C VAL A 533 17.47 21.84 -13.20
N ASN A 534 17.61 21.53 -11.92
CA ASN A 534 18.14 22.47 -10.94
C ASN A 534 19.65 22.72 -11.13
N LEU A 535 20.41 21.73 -11.61
CA LEU A 535 21.81 21.92 -12.00
C LEU A 535 21.93 22.91 -13.17
N LEU A 536 21.08 22.80 -14.20
CA LEU A 536 21.07 23.74 -15.32
C LEU A 536 20.75 25.17 -14.88
N MET A 537 19.75 25.34 -14.01
CA MET A 537 19.45 26.63 -13.39
C MET A 537 20.68 27.19 -12.68
N ALA A 538 21.30 26.39 -11.80
CA ALA A 538 22.44 26.83 -11.00
C ALA A 538 23.65 27.20 -11.89
N LEU A 539 23.94 26.41 -12.93
CA LEU A 539 24.98 26.70 -13.90
C LEU A 539 24.75 28.05 -14.60
N ARG A 540 23.54 28.29 -15.14
CA ARG A 540 23.19 29.55 -15.82
C ARG A 540 23.31 30.77 -14.92
N LEU A 541 22.84 30.65 -13.67
CA LEU A 541 22.78 31.76 -12.71
C LEU A 541 24.09 31.94 -11.90
N SER A 542 25.06 31.04 -12.03
CA SER A 542 26.36 31.10 -11.35
C SER A 542 27.25 32.28 -11.75
N GLY A 543 26.92 32.98 -12.84
CA GLY A 543 27.75 34.04 -13.39
C GLY A 543 29.03 33.53 -14.07
N ARG A 544 29.17 32.21 -14.28
CA ARG A 544 30.29 31.60 -15.01
C ARG A 544 30.39 32.15 -16.44
N GLU A 545 31.62 32.24 -16.96
CA GLU A 545 31.85 32.62 -18.35
C GLU A 545 31.25 31.57 -19.30
N ARG A 546 30.58 32.02 -20.37
CA ARG A 546 29.90 31.14 -21.35
C ARG A 546 30.91 30.64 -22.40
N ASP A 547 31.98 30.04 -21.92
CA ASP A 547 33.04 29.44 -22.72
C ASP A 547 32.68 28.02 -23.22
N ASP A 548 33.56 27.40 -23.99
CA ASP A 548 33.31 26.05 -24.52
C ASP A 548 33.11 25.01 -23.39
N PRO A 549 33.90 24.98 -22.30
CA PRO A 549 33.64 24.11 -21.14
C PRO A 549 32.26 24.29 -20.50
N PHE A 550 31.77 25.54 -20.35
CA PHE A 550 30.41 25.77 -19.85
C PHE A 550 29.37 25.15 -20.80
N ARG A 551 29.53 25.35 -22.12
CA ARG A 551 28.58 24.84 -23.11
C ARG A 551 28.56 23.32 -23.19
N GLU A 552 29.73 22.68 -23.13
CA GLU A 552 29.85 21.22 -23.12
C GLU A 552 29.07 20.63 -21.95
N GLU A 553 29.32 21.16 -20.75
CA GLU A 553 28.67 20.71 -19.52
C GLU A 553 27.17 21.00 -19.50
N PHE A 554 26.76 22.22 -19.87
CA PHE A 554 25.34 22.58 -19.94
C PHE A 554 24.58 21.65 -20.90
N ASN A 555 25.15 21.38 -22.08
CA ASN A 555 24.54 20.51 -23.08
C ASN A 555 24.50 19.04 -22.62
N GLU A 556 25.53 18.55 -21.92
CA GLU A 556 25.55 17.20 -21.35
C GLU A 556 24.43 17.05 -20.32
N VAL A 557 24.37 17.94 -19.33
CA VAL A 557 23.34 17.92 -18.28
C VAL A 557 21.95 18.05 -18.90
N LEU A 558 21.75 18.95 -19.87
CA LEU A 558 20.49 19.13 -20.59
C LEU A 558 20.08 17.85 -21.32
N THR A 559 21.02 17.21 -22.03
CA THR A 559 20.75 15.97 -22.78
C THR A 559 20.34 14.83 -21.86
N VAL A 560 21.09 14.60 -20.78
CA VAL A 560 20.79 13.54 -19.81
C VAL A 560 19.48 13.84 -19.08
N SER A 561 19.26 15.09 -18.67
CA SER A 561 18.01 15.52 -18.00
C SER A 561 16.80 15.34 -18.90
N ARG A 562 16.90 15.70 -20.19
CA ARG A 562 15.84 15.45 -21.19
C ARG A 562 15.58 13.97 -21.40
N PHE A 563 16.62 13.15 -21.43
CA PHE A 563 16.47 11.71 -21.55
C PHE A 563 15.69 11.14 -20.35
N LEU A 564 16.10 11.47 -19.13
CA LEU A 564 15.43 11.03 -17.89
C LEU A 564 13.99 11.57 -17.79
N ASN A 565 13.79 12.85 -18.12
CA ASN A 565 12.47 13.47 -18.15
C ASN A 565 11.54 12.81 -19.17
N ARG A 566 12.03 12.51 -20.38
CA ARG A 566 11.26 11.78 -21.40
C ARG A 566 10.88 10.39 -20.92
N LEU A 567 11.75 9.68 -20.19
CA LEU A 567 11.40 8.40 -19.58
C LEU A 567 10.30 8.56 -18.52
N ALA A 568 10.37 9.60 -17.69
CA ALA A 568 9.34 9.89 -16.70
C ALA A 568 7.98 10.22 -17.33
N ILE A 569 7.94 11.04 -18.39
CA ILE A 569 6.71 11.34 -19.13
C ILE A 569 6.16 10.11 -19.86
N ALA A 570 7.04 9.27 -20.43
CA ALA A 570 6.61 8.02 -21.06
C ALA A 570 6.01 7.04 -20.03
N ASP A 571 6.51 7.07 -18.80
CA ASP A 571 6.06 6.23 -17.68
C ASP A 571 4.77 6.74 -17.02
N GLU A 572 4.55 8.06 -16.99
CA GLU A 572 3.32 8.70 -16.52
C GLU A 572 3.08 10.02 -17.29
N PRO A 573 2.31 9.98 -18.40
CA PRO A 573 2.14 11.13 -19.30
C PRO A 573 1.48 12.36 -18.69
N THR A 574 0.73 12.17 -17.60
CA THR A 574 0.04 13.23 -16.85
C THR A 574 0.79 13.66 -15.59
N ASN A 575 2.01 13.16 -15.38
CA ASN A 575 2.80 13.54 -14.21
C ASN A 575 3.17 15.02 -14.28
N TYR A 576 2.55 15.81 -13.39
CA TYR A 576 2.76 17.26 -13.34
C TYR A 576 4.23 17.64 -13.26
N TRP A 577 5.01 17.01 -12.38
CA TRP A 577 6.42 17.36 -12.16
C TRP A 577 7.26 17.06 -13.39
N ALA A 578 7.03 15.92 -14.06
CA ALA A 578 7.71 15.59 -15.29
C ALA A 578 7.36 16.60 -16.41
N LEU A 579 6.09 16.98 -16.57
CA LEU A 579 5.67 17.98 -17.56
C LEU A 579 6.21 19.38 -17.27
N ALA A 580 6.18 19.81 -16.00
CA ALA A 580 6.72 21.10 -15.57
C ALA A 580 8.24 21.15 -15.75
N THR A 581 8.96 20.08 -15.40
CA THR A 581 10.40 19.98 -15.67
C THR A 581 10.70 20.00 -17.16
N ARG A 582 9.89 19.36 -18.03
CA ARG A 582 10.08 19.47 -19.49
C ARG A 582 10.04 20.94 -19.94
N ALA A 583 9.02 21.67 -19.49
CA ALA A 583 8.87 23.09 -19.79
C ALA A 583 10.06 23.92 -19.30
N GLU A 584 10.57 23.62 -18.11
CA GLU A 584 11.71 24.32 -17.51
C GLU A 584 13.05 23.98 -18.19
N LEU A 585 13.26 22.74 -18.61
CA LEU A 585 14.41 22.34 -19.43
C LEU A 585 14.42 23.10 -20.77
N THR A 586 13.26 23.21 -21.43
CA THR A 586 13.10 24.01 -22.65
C THR A 586 13.35 25.49 -22.37
N LEU A 587 12.83 26.03 -21.26
CA LEU A 587 13.08 27.41 -20.85
C LEU A 587 14.57 27.70 -20.67
N HIS A 588 15.31 26.84 -19.97
CA HIS A 588 16.74 27.03 -19.75
C HIS A 588 17.54 26.99 -21.06
N GLU A 589 17.21 26.09 -21.99
CA GLU A 589 17.82 26.08 -23.31
C GLU A 589 17.53 27.37 -24.09
N CYS A 590 16.27 27.80 -24.16
CA CYS A 590 15.89 29.01 -24.87
C CYS A 590 16.59 30.24 -24.30
N LEU A 591 16.63 30.39 -22.97
CA LEU A 591 17.26 31.54 -22.34
C LEU A 591 18.78 31.56 -22.53
N GLU A 592 19.44 30.39 -22.56
CA GLU A 592 20.89 30.32 -22.82
C GLU A 592 21.21 30.64 -24.28
N ASN A 593 20.37 30.20 -25.23
CA ASN A 593 20.55 30.47 -26.65
C ASN A 593 19.96 31.81 -27.12
N SER A 594 19.24 32.53 -26.24
CA SER A 594 18.45 33.72 -26.58
C SER A 594 17.35 33.45 -27.63
N ASP A 595 16.76 32.26 -27.60
CA ASP A 595 15.65 31.85 -28.46
C ASP A 595 14.28 32.25 -27.88
N PRO A 596 13.22 32.32 -28.71
CA PRO A 596 11.85 32.54 -28.24
C PRO A 596 11.37 31.41 -27.30
N VAL A 597 10.68 31.78 -26.22
CA VAL A 597 10.18 30.84 -25.20
C VAL A 597 8.77 30.30 -25.48
N ASP A 598 8.28 30.41 -26.71
CA ASP A 598 6.89 30.05 -27.06
C ASP A 598 6.62 28.56 -26.79
N GLU A 599 7.56 27.69 -27.12
CA GLU A 599 7.46 26.25 -26.84
C GLU A 599 7.41 25.95 -25.32
N ALA A 600 8.28 26.61 -24.54
CA ALA A 600 8.26 26.48 -23.08
C ALA A 600 6.92 26.95 -22.50
N ALA A 601 6.33 28.02 -23.04
CA ALA A 601 5.02 28.52 -22.61
C ALA A 601 3.91 27.50 -22.87
N GLU A 602 3.89 26.88 -24.06
CA GLU A 602 2.94 25.81 -24.39
C GLU A 602 3.08 24.59 -23.47
N GLN A 603 4.32 24.18 -23.18
CA GLN A 603 4.61 23.07 -22.28
C GLN A 603 4.22 23.37 -20.83
N TYR A 604 4.42 24.60 -20.34
CA TYR A 604 3.93 25.03 -19.02
C TYR A 604 2.40 25.04 -18.95
N ALA A 605 1.72 25.49 -20.01
CA ALA A 605 0.27 25.45 -20.09
C ALA A 605 -0.27 24.00 -20.03
N GLU A 606 0.39 23.07 -20.73
CA GLU A 606 0.07 21.65 -20.66
C GLU A 606 0.25 21.10 -19.24
N ALA A 607 1.40 21.36 -18.61
CA ALA A 607 1.65 20.94 -17.23
C ALA A 607 0.57 21.46 -16.27
N ALA A 608 0.21 22.74 -16.38
CA ALA A 608 -0.79 23.39 -15.52
C ALA A 608 -2.17 22.72 -15.55
N ARG A 609 -2.58 22.12 -16.68
CA ARG A 609 -3.86 21.38 -16.80
C ARG A 609 -3.90 20.10 -15.96
N HIS A 610 -2.74 19.56 -15.59
CA HIS A 610 -2.61 18.35 -14.79
C HIS A 610 -2.22 18.63 -13.33
N GLY A 611 -1.97 19.89 -12.97
CA GLY A 611 -1.46 20.28 -11.65
C GLY A 611 -2.52 20.70 -10.65
N ASN A 612 -2.35 20.28 -9.39
CA ASN A 612 -3.11 20.82 -8.27
C ASN A 612 -2.63 22.23 -7.85
N ALA A 613 -3.31 22.86 -6.88
CA ALA A 613 -3.02 24.26 -6.51
C ALA A 613 -1.61 24.45 -5.92
N ASP A 614 -1.13 23.46 -5.16
CA ASP A 614 0.16 23.52 -4.48
C ASP A 614 1.32 23.31 -5.46
N GLN A 615 1.15 22.35 -6.37
CA GLN A 615 2.05 22.08 -7.48
C GLN A 615 2.25 23.31 -8.36
N VAL A 616 1.14 23.94 -8.79
CA VAL A 616 1.18 25.17 -9.60
C VAL A 616 1.80 26.33 -8.82
N ARG A 617 1.50 26.47 -7.53
CA ARG A 617 2.12 27.49 -6.67
C ARG A 617 3.64 27.30 -6.60
N SER A 618 4.13 26.07 -6.49
CA SER A 618 5.56 25.76 -6.48
C SER A 618 6.25 26.17 -7.78
N THR A 619 5.69 25.83 -8.94
CA THR A 619 6.24 26.24 -10.24
C THR A 619 6.22 27.75 -10.43
N LYS A 620 5.17 28.45 -9.97
CA LYS A 620 5.12 29.91 -9.99
C LYS A 620 6.17 30.54 -9.08
N TYR A 621 6.46 29.92 -7.93
CA TYR A 621 7.55 30.33 -7.04
C TYR A 621 8.91 30.14 -7.72
N GLN A 622 9.14 29.01 -8.40
CA GLN A 622 10.35 28.76 -9.18
C GLN A 622 10.57 29.81 -10.28
N LEU A 623 9.55 30.10 -11.09
CA LEU A 623 9.59 31.16 -12.08
C LEU A 623 9.90 32.54 -11.45
N GLY A 624 9.24 32.87 -10.34
CA GLY A 624 9.50 34.11 -9.60
C GLY A 624 10.96 34.21 -9.12
N PHE A 625 11.55 33.09 -8.71
CA PHE A 625 12.96 33.02 -8.35
C PHE A 625 13.87 33.31 -9.56
N LEU A 626 13.60 32.74 -10.73
CA LEU A 626 14.37 33.01 -11.96
C LEU A 626 14.38 34.50 -12.34
N ALA A 627 13.21 35.16 -12.32
CA ALA A 627 13.11 36.60 -12.59
C ALA A 627 13.91 37.45 -11.58
N ARG A 628 13.97 36.99 -10.32
CA ARG A 628 14.66 37.71 -9.25
C ARG A 628 16.18 37.69 -9.39
N TYR A 629 16.74 36.66 -10.05
CA TYR A 629 18.19 36.44 -10.13
C TYR A 629 18.80 36.56 -11.53
N GLY A 630 18.09 37.19 -12.47
CA GLY A 630 18.70 37.70 -13.70
C GLY A 630 18.03 37.27 -15.00
N ASP A 631 16.99 36.43 -14.96
CA ASP A 631 16.22 36.12 -16.16
C ASP A 631 15.23 37.26 -16.51
N PRO A 632 14.93 37.49 -17.82
CA PRO A 632 14.13 38.64 -18.24
C PRO A 632 12.71 38.65 -17.62
N GLN A 633 12.39 39.73 -16.91
CA GLN A 633 11.15 39.82 -16.13
C GLN A 633 9.89 39.68 -17.00
N ASP A 634 9.88 40.27 -18.19
CA ASP A 634 8.78 40.20 -19.15
C ASP A 634 8.54 38.77 -19.66
N VAL A 635 9.61 38.02 -19.90
CA VAL A 635 9.56 36.60 -20.28
C VAL A 635 8.94 35.77 -19.15
N ILE A 636 9.42 35.93 -17.92
CA ILE A 636 8.91 35.17 -16.77
C ILE A 636 7.45 35.53 -16.44
N GLU A 637 7.09 36.81 -16.46
CA GLU A 637 5.71 37.26 -16.23
C GLU A 637 4.74 36.70 -17.26
N ARG A 638 5.17 36.64 -18.53
CA ARG A 638 4.41 35.97 -19.60
C ARG A 638 4.15 34.50 -19.27
N LEU A 639 5.17 33.74 -18.86
CA LEU A 639 5.01 32.33 -18.50
C LEU A 639 4.07 32.13 -17.29
N ARG A 640 4.19 32.97 -16.26
CA ARG A 640 3.29 32.95 -15.10
C ARG A 640 1.84 33.22 -15.49
N ALA A 641 1.60 34.14 -16.42
CA ALA A 641 0.26 34.43 -16.93
C ALA A 641 -0.31 33.25 -17.72
N VAL A 642 0.49 32.57 -18.54
CA VAL A 642 0.08 31.38 -19.30
C VAL A 642 -0.33 30.24 -18.36
N ILE A 643 0.43 29.98 -17.29
CA ILE A 643 0.08 28.97 -16.28
C ILE A 643 -1.26 29.29 -15.60
N GLU A 644 -1.51 30.56 -15.28
CA GLU A 644 -2.76 30.99 -14.64
C GLU A 644 -3.98 30.81 -15.57
N GLN A 645 -3.81 31.08 -16.86
CA GLN A 645 -4.88 30.98 -17.86
C GLN A 645 -5.22 29.54 -18.27
N ALA A 646 -4.30 28.59 -18.06
CA ALA A 646 -4.46 27.21 -18.47
C ALA A 646 -5.21 26.34 -17.44
N ARG A 647 -5.43 26.87 -16.22
CA ARG A 647 -6.36 26.32 -15.23
C ARG A 647 -7.79 26.68 -15.58
#